data_AF-A0A6I9NS60-F1
#
_entry.id   AF-A0A6I9NS60-F1
#
_cell.length_a   1.000
_cell.length_b   1.000
_cell.length_c   1.000
_cell.angle_alpha   90.00
_cell.angle_beta   90.00
_cell.angle_gamma   90.00
#
_symmetry.space_group_name_H-M   'P 1'
#
loop_
_entity.id
_entity.type
_entity.pdbx_description
1 polymer ?
#
loop_
_entity_poly.entity_id
_entity_poly.type
_entity_poly.pdbx_seq_one_letter_code
_entity_poly.pdbx_strand_id
1 'polypeptide(L)'
;MKLWTSPWVSCLVILILCFGSECGTVRRSKRELVRIREAKATIPGACATRLPRGKRSLPGLERRVPRQRRRSSQAEENSPDRGKAVYFTGRGDQLRLKPGVEIPRGNFTLEMWIKPEGGQRSPTVIAGLYDKCFYASSDRGWLLGIQAVSEHGNRDPRFFFSLKTDRAHKVTSIHSNARYGPNQWAHVAVTYDGVYMKLFVNGAQVGVSREQSGDVFSHLTKKCKVLMIGGNALNHNYRGAVERVGLWRQARGQRQIIRDMQGHEDPQDLPQLVIRETFDHPGRKWLTVKDGNFPQPEEGGGGRLGFLGGVGVVNSEGILDTTLDPPSCGQTVCDNVQVIKNYNNLWNFRRPKKVRYRVINVWDDLRIKPTVSDHQISLQHQQLNDAFSPYNISWELSVHNVTNSSLRNRLILANCDISKVGDDACDPECNHPLTGYDAGDCMSGYRSRCPEHKQGNGVCDPECNWENFFYDLGDCCNPNVTDVTKTCFNRSSPHKAYLDVKEVKEILNLDGSTHLNVFFANSSDEDLVGVATWPWDKEALTHLGGIVLNPSFYGTFGHTDTMVHEIGHSLGLYHVFRGISEIDSCNDACLETEPSMETGDLCADTNPTPKFKGCHDPEPGNETCGGRHFTHTPFNNYMSYADDACTDSFTLNQVARMHCYLDLIYQTWQPASKPPPVPMPPQVVEQHHNSITLEWFPPISGHFYDRDVGSVCDKCTEGRVLLQYASNSSSPRPCAPSGHWSPREAE
;
A
#
# COMPACT_ATOMS: atom_id res chain seq x y z
N MET A 1 -38.00 50.60 46.85
CA MET A 1 -37.68 51.56 47.93
C MET A 1 -36.29 51.22 48.46
N LYS A 2 -35.41 52.23 48.43
CA LYS A 2 -34.16 52.47 49.17
C LYS A 2 -33.14 51.32 49.33
N LEU A 3 -31.94 51.35 48.73
CA LEU A 3 -30.81 52.30 48.83
C LEU A 3 -29.94 52.13 50.09
N TRP A 4 -28.63 51.93 49.82
CA TRP A 4 -27.39 52.39 50.49
C TRP A 4 -26.42 51.24 50.87
N THR A 5 -25.10 51.30 50.68
CA THR A 5 -24.06 52.26 50.19
C THR A 5 -22.74 51.45 50.25
N SER A 6 -21.89 51.30 49.21
CA SER A 6 -20.76 52.17 48.76
C SER A 6 -19.75 52.54 49.88
N PRO A 7 -18.52 53.07 49.63
CA PRO A 7 -17.76 53.31 48.36
C PRO A 7 -16.23 52.99 48.43
N TRP A 8 -15.47 53.13 47.32
CA TRP A 8 -14.48 54.22 47.05
C TRP A 8 -13.62 53.92 45.81
N VAL A 9 -13.53 54.94 44.94
CA VAL A 9 -12.75 55.07 43.70
C VAL A 9 -11.68 56.14 43.92
N SER A 10 -10.50 56.01 43.32
CA SER A 10 -9.54 57.09 42.92
C SER A 10 -8.30 56.39 42.32
N CYS A 11 -7.48 56.88 41.38
CA CYS A 11 -7.46 57.98 40.42
C CYS A 11 -6.22 57.79 39.51
N LEU A 12 -6.34 58.22 38.24
CA LEU A 12 -5.36 58.74 37.25
C LEU A 12 -3.81 58.55 37.33
N VAL A 13 -3.31 58.04 36.19
CA VAL A 13 -2.11 58.31 35.35
C VAL A 13 -1.26 59.57 35.61
N ILE A 14 0.09 59.49 35.46
CA ILE A 14 1.00 60.31 34.58
C ILE A 14 2.52 60.27 34.99
N LEU A 15 3.34 59.71 34.08
CA LEU A 15 4.66 60.11 33.49
C LEU A 15 5.94 60.51 34.28
N ILE A 16 7.06 60.32 33.52
CA ILE A 16 8.42 60.93 33.53
C ILE A 16 9.50 60.18 34.34
N LEU A 17 10.77 59.98 33.92
CA LEU A 17 11.57 59.80 32.67
C LEU A 17 13.05 59.73 33.12
N CYS A 18 13.87 58.94 32.40
CA CYS A 18 15.34 59.08 32.18
C CYS A 18 16.34 58.91 33.34
N PHE A 19 17.29 57.97 33.22
CA PHE A 19 18.66 58.18 32.71
C PHE A 19 19.37 56.80 32.57
N GLY A 20 20.15 56.63 31.50
CA GLY A 20 20.83 55.37 31.17
C GLY A 20 22.34 55.37 31.42
N SER A 21 23.00 54.25 31.06
CA SER A 21 24.31 54.13 30.37
C SER A 21 24.66 52.63 30.28
N GLU A 22 24.80 52.06 29.07
CA GLU A 22 26.05 51.58 28.44
C GLU A 22 26.62 50.29 29.11
N CYS A 23 27.09 49.23 28.45
CA CYS A 23 27.47 48.94 27.07
C CYS A 23 27.67 47.39 26.96
N GLY A 24 27.61 46.82 25.75
CA GLY A 24 28.18 45.48 25.50
C GLY A 24 27.37 44.56 24.58
N THR A 25 27.52 44.75 23.27
CA THR A 25 27.01 43.82 22.24
C THR A 25 27.99 42.66 22.02
N VAL A 26 27.49 41.43 21.97
CA VAL A 26 28.12 40.34 21.20
C VAL A 26 27.05 39.70 20.32
N ARG A 27 27.22 39.86 19.01
CA ARG A 27 26.46 39.18 17.95
C ARG A 27 26.63 37.66 18.11
N ARG A 28 25.56 36.94 18.47
CA ARG A 28 25.42 35.51 18.17
C ARG A 28 24.64 35.31 16.88
N SER A 29 25.11 34.38 16.06
CA SER A 29 24.68 34.20 14.68
C SER A 29 23.24 33.68 14.58
N LYS A 30 22.55 34.04 13.49
CA LYS A 30 21.22 33.56 13.09
C LYS A 30 21.13 32.03 12.87
N ARG A 31 22.19 31.26 13.13
CA ARG A 31 22.25 29.80 13.01
C ARG A 31 21.98 29.04 14.31
N GLU A 32 21.85 29.74 15.45
CA GLU A 32 21.68 29.10 16.77
C GLU A 32 20.24 29.17 17.31
N LEU A 33 19.38 30.00 16.71
CA LEU A 33 17.94 30.08 17.02
C LEU A 33 17.06 29.05 16.27
N VAL A 34 17.66 28.27 15.35
CA VAL A 34 16.97 27.19 14.63
C VAL A 34 17.08 25.85 15.36
N ARG A 35 18.13 25.63 16.18
CA ARG A 35 18.31 24.37 16.94
C ARG A 35 17.52 24.27 18.25
N ILE A 36 16.94 25.37 18.74
CA ILE A 36 16.16 25.37 20.00
C ILE A 36 14.65 25.26 19.73
N ARG A 37 14.21 25.28 18.46
CA ARG A 37 12.80 25.04 18.07
C ARG A 37 12.49 23.59 17.65
N GLU A 38 13.50 22.73 17.52
CA GLU A 38 13.32 21.30 17.19
C GLU A 38 13.23 20.38 18.43
N ALA A 39 13.36 20.91 19.66
CA ALA A 39 13.33 20.11 20.89
C ALA A 39 12.00 20.18 21.68
N LYS A 40 10.91 20.65 21.06
CA LYS A 40 9.57 20.67 21.67
C LYS A 40 8.49 20.36 20.63
N ALA A 41 8.53 19.14 20.12
CA ALA A 41 7.39 18.48 19.49
C ALA A 41 7.29 17.10 20.11
N THR A 42 6.77 17.04 21.34
CA THR A 42 6.38 15.78 21.98
C THR A 42 5.10 15.33 21.28
N ILE A 43 5.24 14.41 20.34
CA ILE A 43 4.17 13.78 19.58
C ILE A 43 3.63 12.62 20.43
N PRO A 44 2.30 12.48 20.67
CA PRO A 44 1.75 11.28 21.29
C PRO A 44 1.64 10.14 20.26
N GLY A 45 2.55 9.15 20.37
CA GLY A 45 2.77 8.02 19.46
C GLY A 45 1.66 6.97 19.43
N ALA A 46 1.67 6.11 18.41
CA ALA A 46 0.59 5.23 17.94
C ALA A 46 0.94 3.73 18.10
N CYS A 47 -0.06 2.85 18.11
CA CYS A 47 0.14 1.42 17.84
C CYS A 47 0.68 1.26 16.41
N ALA A 48 1.79 0.53 16.25
CA ALA A 48 2.53 0.46 15.00
C ALA A 48 2.54 -0.96 14.44
N THR A 49 2.22 -1.10 13.15
CA THR A 49 2.59 -2.28 12.36
C THR A 49 3.98 -2.05 11.74
N ARG A 50 4.86 -3.07 11.74
CA ARG A 50 6.25 -2.95 11.28
C ARG A 50 6.31 -2.69 9.76
N LEU A 51 6.90 -1.57 9.34
CA LEU A 51 7.59 -1.46 8.06
C LEU A 51 9.03 -1.98 8.24
N PRO A 52 9.46 -3.12 7.65
CA PRO A 52 10.81 -3.61 7.85
C PRO A 52 11.83 -2.83 7.01
N ARG A 53 12.72 -2.09 7.69
CA ARG A 53 14.07 -1.77 7.20
C ARG A 53 14.94 -3.03 7.34
N GLY A 54 15.52 -3.53 6.25
CA GLY A 54 16.44 -4.67 6.31
C GLY A 54 17.22 -4.91 5.02
N LYS A 55 18.55 -4.82 5.12
CA LYS A 55 19.56 -5.10 4.08
C LYS A 55 19.52 -6.58 3.66
N ARG A 56 19.65 -6.87 2.36
CA ARG A 56 19.69 -8.24 1.80
C ARG A 56 21.11 -8.79 1.74
N SER A 57 21.27 -10.01 2.26
CA SER A 57 22.36 -10.94 1.94
C SER A 57 22.13 -11.63 0.58
N LEU A 58 23.22 -12.16 0.01
CA LEU A 58 23.35 -12.71 -1.35
C LEU A 58 22.58 -14.04 -1.58
N PRO A 59 22.29 -14.42 -2.85
CA PRO A 59 21.36 -15.49 -3.19
C PRO A 59 21.99 -16.89 -3.17
N GLY A 60 21.32 -17.85 -2.51
CA GLY A 60 21.68 -19.27 -2.52
C GLY A 60 20.48 -20.18 -2.77
N LEU A 61 20.51 -20.88 -3.91
CA LEU A 61 19.83 -22.12 -4.31
C LEU A 61 18.30 -22.28 -4.03
N GLU A 62 17.50 -21.99 -5.07
CA GLU A 62 16.06 -22.23 -5.16
C GLU A 62 15.70 -23.73 -5.09
N ARG A 63 14.77 -24.09 -4.19
CA ARG A 63 13.98 -25.33 -4.28
C ARG A 63 12.51 -24.96 -4.47
N ARG A 64 11.98 -25.39 -5.61
CA ARG A 64 10.73 -24.98 -6.28
C ARG A 64 9.46 -25.29 -5.48
N VAL A 65 8.65 -24.26 -5.25
CA VAL A 65 7.19 -24.27 -5.05
C VAL A 65 6.62 -23.29 -6.10
N PRO A 66 5.54 -23.61 -6.83
CA PRO A 66 5.26 -22.98 -8.11
C PRO A 66 4.85 -21.51 -7.94
N ARG A 67 5.74 -20.60 -8.36
CA ARG A 67 5.39 -19.22 -8.70
C ARG A 67 4.30 -19.24 -9.77
N GLN A 68 3.06 -18.97 -9.37
CA GLN A 68 1.96 -18.84 -10.30
C GLN A 68 2.20 -17.66 -11.24
N ARG A 69 2.09 -18.00 -12.51
CA ARG A 69 2.43 -17.19 -13.69
C ARG A 69 1.49 -15.98 -13.77
N ARG A 70 2.06 -14.78 -13.78
CA ARG A 70 1.45 -13.62 -14.47
C ARG A 70 1.46 -13.91 -15.98
N ARG A 71 0.30 -14.14 -16.57
CA ARG A 71 0.04 -14.10 -18.03
C ARG A 71 -1.26 -13.32 -18.18
N SER A 72 -1.18 -12.07 -18.62
CA SER A 72 -1.17 -11.66 -20.03
C SER A 72 -2.49 -11.96 -20.69
N SER A 73 -3.29 -10.91 -20.90
CA SER A 73 -4.36 -10.89 -21.89
C SER A 73 -3.90 -11.50 -23.21
N GLN A 74 -4.29 -12.75 -23.45
CA GLN A 74 -4.51 -13.26 -24.80
C GLN A 74 -6.00 -13.02 -25.06
N ALA A 75 -6.30 -11.90 -25.72
CA ALA A 75 -7.49 -11.83 -26.53
C ALA A 75 -7.18 -12.57 -27.84
N GLU A 76 -7.88 -13.68 -28.07
CA GLU A 76 -8.08 -14.27 -29.39
C GLU A 76 -8.62 -13.16 -30.31
N GLU A 77 -7.95 -12.88 -31.44
CA GLU A 77 -8.13 -13.62 -32.69
C GLU A 77 -9.61 -13.85 -33.04
N ASN A 78 -10.33 -12.76 -33.37
CA ASN A 78 -11.06 -12.59 -34.64
C ASN A 78 -12.21 -11.58 -34.51
N SER A 79 -11.90 -10.29 -34.65
CA SER A 79 -12.85 -9.30 -35.19
C SER A 79 -12.07 -8.26 -36.02
N PRO A 80 -12.67 -7.67 -37.07
CA PRO A 80 -11.92 -7.12 -38.20
C PRO A 80 -11.30 -5.74 -37.97
N ASP A 81 -11.30 -5.21 -36.75
CA ASP A 81 -10.99 -3.79 -36.49
C ASP A 81 -10.21 -3.51 -35.18
N ARG A 82 -9.44 -4.49 -34.66
CA ARG A 82 -8.39 -4.19 -33.66
C ARG A 82 -7.13 -3.69 -34.36
N GLY A 83 -6.69 -2.49 -33.99
CA GLY A 83 -5.34 -2.02 -34.34
C GLY A 83 -4.28 -2.96 -33.77
N LYS A 84 -3.26 -3.28 -34.56
CA LYS A 84 -2.20 -4.22 -34.16
C LYS A 84 -1.26 -3.58 -33.12
N ALA A 85 -0.96 -4.29 -32.04
CA ALA A 85 0.13 -3.93 -31.14
C ALA A 85 1.48 -4.11 -31.86
N VAL A 86 2.44 -3.24 -31.56
CA VAL A 86 3.81 -3.35 -32.05
C VAL A 86 4.81 -3.45 -30.90
N TYR A 87 5.82 -4.28 -31.09
CA TYR A 87 6.89 -4.50 -30.15
C TYR A 87 8.13 -3.69 -30.54
N PHE A 88 8.56 -2.82 -29.62
CA PHE A 88 9.86 -2.18 -29.65
C PHE A 88 10.86 -3.09 -28.92
N THR A 89 11.91 -3.48 -29.61
CA THR A 89 13.10 -4.23 -29.15
C THR A 89 14.05 -3.37 -28.31
N GLY A 90 13.92 -2.03 -28.38
CA GLY A 90 14.85 -1.08 -27.78
C GLY A 90 16.15 -0.93 -28.55
N ARG A 91 16.22 -1.41 -29.80
CA ARG A 91 17.43 -1.38 -30.66
C ARG A 91 17.09 -0.87 -32.06
N GLY A 92 17.19 0.45 -32.25
CA GLY A 92 17.12 1.07 -33.59
C GLY A 92 15.72 1.06 -34.22
N ASP A 93 14.68 0.83 -33.45
CA ASP A 93 13.28 0.72 -33.90
C ASP A 93 12.39 1.90 -33.49
N GLN A 94 13.04 3.02 -33.17
CA GLN A 94 12.38 4.27 -32.85
C GLN A 94 11.65 4.81 -34.08
N LEU A 95 10.44 5.31 -33.87
CA LEU A 95 9.64 5.92 -34.91
C LEU A 95 9.58 7.43 -34.74
N ARG A 96 9.71 8.13 -35.86
CA ARG A 96 9.64 9.58 -35.97
C ARG A 96 8.43 9.99 -36.80
N LEU A 97 7.62 10.90 -36.29
CA LEU A 97 6.47 11.39 -37.03
C LEU A 97 6.91 12.15 -38.30
N LYS A 98 6.25 11.88 -39.44
CA LYS A 98 6.52 12.55 -40.71
C LYS A 98 6.25 14.06 -40.63
N PRO A 99 7.05 14.88 -41.33
CA PRO A 99 6.75 16.30 -41.49
C PRO A 99 5.44 16.45 -42.29
N GLY A 100 4.44 17.10 -41.70
CA GLY A 100 3.12 17.30 -42.33
C GLY A 100 1.97 17.32 -41.33
N VAL A 101 2.14 16.65 -40.18
CA VAL A 101 1.19 16.71 -39.07
C VAL A 101 1.54 17.87 -38.15
N GLU A 102 0.59 18.77 -37.90
CA GLU A 102 0.78 19.91 -37.01
C GLU A 102 0.66 19.48 -35.54
N ILE A 103 1.81 19.37 -34.87
CA ILE A 103 1.92 19.09 -33.44
C ILE A 103 1.43 20.31 -32.63
N PRO A 104 0.57 20.12 -31.61
CA PRO A 104 0.11 21.20 -30.74
C PRO A 104 1.27 21.80 -29.93
N ARG A 105 1.22 23.12 -29.75
CA ARG A 105 2.24 23.92 -29.03
C ARG A 105 1.82 24.34 -27.63
N GLY A 106 0.51 24.52 -27.43
CA GLY A 106 -0.09 24.78 -26.13
C GLY A 106 -0.75 23.50 -25.63
N ASN A 107 -2.08 23.48 -25.66
CA ASN A 107 -2.85 22.39 -25.07
C ASN A 107 -2.66 21.07 -25.83
N PHE A 108 -2.43 19.97 -25.12
CA PHE A 108 -2.37 18.65 -25.72
C PHE A 108 -2.68 17.53 -24.74
N THR A 109 -3.01 16.37 -25.31
CA THR A 109 -3.03 15.07 -24.61
C THR A 109 -2.29 14.05 -25.46
N LEU A 110 -1.37 13.31 -24.85
CA LEU A 110 -0.81 12.10 -25.44
C LEU A 110 -1.25 10.91 -24.61
N GLU A 111 -1.75 9.87 -25.25
CA GLU A 111 -2.14 8.62 -24.59
C GLU A 111 -1.77 7.40 -25.41
N MET A 112 -1.56 6.28 -24.73
CA MET A 112 -1.22 5.00 -25.36
C MET A 112 -1.34 3.84 -24.38
N TRP A 113 -1.57 2.66 -24.92
CA TRP A 113 -1.37 1.40 -24.21
C TRP A 113 0.09 0.98 -24.35
N ILE A 114 0.70 0.58 -23.25
CA ILE A 114 2.10 0.11 -23.21
C ILE A 114 2.23 -1.16 -22.39
N LYS A 115 3.17 -2.02 -22.78
CA LYS A 115 3.59 -3.19 -22.01
C LYS A 115 5.11 -3.16 -21.83
N PRO A 116 5.61 -2.38 -20.86
CA PRO A 116 7.05 -2.15 -20.67
C PRO A 116 7.75 -3.41 -20.17
N GLU A 117 8.90 -3.75 -20.75
CA GLU A 117 9.73 -4.83 -20.21
C GLU A 117 10.58 -4.37 -19.01
N GLY A 118 10.87 -5.27 -18.09
CA GLY A 118 11.85 -5.03 -17.03
C GLY A 118 13.29 -4.94 -17.54
N GLY A 119 14.19 -4.36 -16.73
CA GLY A 119 15.65 -4.41 -16.99
C GLY A 119 16.14 -3.47 -18.10
N GLN A 120 15.44 -2.36 -18.33
CA GLN A 120 15.83 -1.32 -19.28
C GLN A 120 16.72 -0.25 -18.64
N ARG A 121 17.42 0.55 -19.46
CA ARG A 121 18.30 1.64 -18.99
C ARG A 121 17.47 2.78 -18.40
N SER A 122 17.89 3.35 -17.28
CA SER A 122 17.21 4.53 -16.73
C SER A 122 17.92 5.84 -17.13
N PRO A 123 17.19 6.88 -17.61
CA PRO A 123 15.77 6.85 -17.97
C PRO A 123 15.54 6.09 -19.29
N THR A 124 14.37 5.49 -19.43
CA THR A 124 13.83 4.91 -20.67
C THR A 124 12.76 5.84 -21.19
N VAL A 125 12.79 6.22 -22.47
CA VAL A 125 11.78 7.13 -23.05
C VAL A 125 10.84 6.34 -23.95
N ILE A 126 9.55 6.41 -23.66
CA ILE A 126 8.49 5.78 -24.45
C ILE A 126 8.11 6.70 -25.61
N ALA A 127 7.88 7.98 -25.32
CA ALA A 127 7.53 8.99 -26.30
C ALA A 127 8.06 10.36 -25.89
N GLY A 128 8.32 11.23 -26.86
CA GLY A 128 8.78 12.57 -26.58
C GLY A 128 8.71 13.52 -27.76
N LEU A 129 8.62 14.81 -27.44
CA LEU A 129 8.75 15.91 -28.39
C LEU A 129 10.13 16.53 -28.26
N TYR A 130 10.91 16.45 -29.33
CA TYR A 130 12.32 16.86 -29.37
C TYR A 130 12.54 18.07 -30.26
N ASP A 131 13.67 18.74 -30.05
CA ASP A 131 14.17 19.83 -30.90
C ASP A 131 15.34 19.35 -31.76
N LYS A 132 15.09 19.09 -33.04
CA LYS A 132 16.14 18.63 -33.99
C LYS A 132 17.13 19.73 -34.36
N CYS A 133 16.84 21.00 -34.07
CA CYS A 133 17.76 22.09 -34.35
C CYS A 133 18.82 22.22 -33.23
N PHE A 134 18.61 21.52 -32.10
CA PHE A 134 19.52 21.48 -30.96
C PHE A 134 19.62 20.04 -30.39
N TYR A 135 20.28 19.14 -31.12
CA TYR A 135 20.44 17.73 -30.72
C TYR A 135 21.15 17.52 -29.38
N ALA A 136 21.88 18.52 -28.87
CA ALA A 136 22.65 18.43 -27.63
C ALA A 136 21.79 18.54 -26.35
N SER A 137 20.50 18.89 -26.44
CA SER A 137 19.67 19.05 -25.25
C SER A 137 18.34 18.29 -25.34
N SER A 138 18.12 17.35 -24.42
CA SER A 138 16.84 16.65 -24.23
C SER A 138 15.81 17.47 -23.46
N ASP A 139 16.18 18.68 -23.00
CA ASP A 139 15.33 19.50 -22.15
C ASP A 139 14.34 20.39 -22.94
N ARG A 140 14.38 20.43 -24.28
CA ARG A 140 13.54 21.33 -25.10
C ARG A 140 12.31 20.66 -25.69
N GLY A 141 11.33 20.39 -24.84
CA GLY A 141 10.02 19.83 -25.21
C GLY A 141 9.43 19.05 -24.05
N TRP A 142 8.98 17.84 -24.33
CA TRP A 142 8.48 16.94 -23.29
C TRP A 142 8.86 15.49 -23.52
N LEU A 143 8.90 14.71 -22.44
CA LEU A 143 9.23 13.29 -22.43
C LEU A 143 8.24 12.55 -21.55
N LEU A 144 7.76 11.41 -22.04
CA LEU A 144 7.03 10.40 -21.29
C LEU A 144 7.88 9.13 -21.26
N GLY A 145 8.12 8.59 -20.08
CA GLY A 145 8.99 7.42 -19.95
C GLY A 145 8.98 6.77 -18.58
N ILE A 146 10.00 5.96 -18.33
CA ILE A 146 10.25 5.27 -17.08
C ILE A 146 11.60 5.74 -16.53
N GLN A 147 11.60 6.22 -15.28
CA GLN A 147 12.81 6.68 -14.62
C GLN A 147 12.91 6.06 -13.22
N ALA A 148 14.11 5.62 -12.87
CA ALA A 148 14.42 5.16 -11.53
C ALA A 148 14.57 6.39 -10.64
N VAL A 149 13.64 6.54 -9.70
CA VAL A 149 13.73 7.52 -8.63
C VAL A 149 14.48 6.84 -7.48
N SER A 150 15.54 7.48 -7.00
CA SER A 150 16.31 6.99 -5.86
C SER A 150 15.97 7.80 -4.63
N GLU A 151 15.14 7.25 -3.76
CA GLU A 151 15.06 7.67 -2.38
C GLU A 151 15.80 6.61 -1.56
N HIS A 152 16.91 6.98 -0.93
CA HIS A 152 17.64 6.13 0.02
C HIS A 152 18.25 4.84 -0.56
N GLY A 153 18.65 4.83 -1.83
CA GLY A 153 19.47 3.77 -2.44
C GLY A 153 18.70 2.64 -3.14
N ASN A 154 17.37 2.60 -3.03
CA ASN A 154 16.52 1.75 -3.88
C ASN A 154 16.21 2.46 -5.20
N ARG A 155 16.52 1.82 -6.33
CA ARG A 155 16.10 2.30 -7.66
C ARG A 155 14.64 1.91 -7.88
N ASP A 156 13.73 2.83 -7.61
CA ASP A 156 12.30 2.63 -7.82
C ASP A 156 11.90 3.13 -9.21
N PRO A 157 11.64 2.24 -10.19
CA PRO A 157 11.29 2.70 -11.51
C PRO A 157 9.81 3.09 -11.59
N ARG A 158 9.59 4.36 -11.91
CA ARG A 158 8.26 4.97 -11.98
C ARG A 158 8.03 5.58 -13.36
N PHE A 159 6.76 5.68 -13.77
CA PHE A 159 6.43 6.47 -14.94
C PHE A 159 6.72 7.94 -14.64
N PHE A 160 7.26 8.67 -15.62
CA PHE A 160 7.53 10.09 -15.48
C PHE A 160 7.05 10.86 -16.70
N PHE A 161 6.63 12.09 -16.44
CA PHE A 161 6.34 13.09 -17.46
C PHE A 161 7.17 14.33 -17.18
N SER A 162 8.04 14.69 -18.11
CA SER A 162 8.85 15.91 -18.01
C SER A 162 8.48 16.90 -19.10
N LEU A 163 8.40 18.18 -18.77
CA LEU A 163 8.03 19.26 -19.70
C LEU A 163 8.90 20.50 -19.44
N LYS A 164 9.29 21.18 -20.51
CA LYS A 164 9.87 22.52 -20.47
C LYS A 164 9.19 23.41 -21.51
N THR A 165 8.62 24.54 -21.08
CA THR A 165 8.04 25.52 -22.00
C THR A 165 9.10 26.42 -22.62
N ASP A 166 8.74 27.11 -23.71
CA ASP A 166 9.68 27.93 -24.51
C ASP A 166 10.40 29.00 -23.67
N ARG A 167 9.71 29.54 -22.66
CA ARG A 167 10.22 30.59 -21.76
C ARG A 167 10.82 30.04 -20.45
N ALA A 168 10.69 28.76 -20.17
CA ALA A 168 11.17 28.18 -18.91
C ALA A 168 12.69 27.96 -18.94
N HIS A 169 13.35 28.26 -17.83
CA HIS A 169 14.80 28.04 -17.68
C HIS A 169 15.14 26.59 -17.28
N LYS A 170 14.23 25.90 -16.59
CA LYS A 170 14.40 24.53 -16.09
C LYS A 170 13.25 23.63 -16.53
N VAL A 171 13.54 22.34 -16.69
CA VAL A 171 12.53 21.30 -16.92
C VAL A 171 11.84 20.96 -15.60
N THR A 172 10.52 20.73 -15.66
CA THR A 172 9.75 20.16 -14.54
C THR A 172 9.43 18.72 -14.86
N SER A 173 9.61 17.82 -13.89
CA SER A 173 9.28 16.40 -14.01
C SER A 173 8.33 15.99 -12.90
N ILE A 174 7.24 15.30 -13.27
CA ILE A 174 6.34 14.63 -12.34
C ILE A 174 6.47 13.13 -12.51
N HIS A 175 6.36 12.39 -11.42
CA HIS A 175 6.49 10.93 -11.38
C HIS A 175 5.19 10.31 -10.86
N SER A 176 4.89 9.07 -11.27
CA SER A 176 3.87 8.29 -10.59
C SER A 176 4.25 8.05 -9.13
N ASN A 177 3.25 7.90 -8.25
CA ASN A 177 3.45 7.53 -6.85
C ASN A 177 3.84 6.04 -6.70
N ALA A 178 3.36 5.18 -7.61
CA ALA A 178 3.64 3.75 -7.63
C ALA A 178 4.70 3.34 -8.67
N ARG A 179 5.28 2.15 -8.48
CA ARG A 179 6.22 1.50 -9.42
C ARG A 179 5.49 1.01 -10.66
N TYR A 180 6.13 1.01 -11.81
CA TYR A 180 5.55 0.35 -12.99
C TYR A 180 5.67 -1.18 -12.89
N GLY A 181 4.64 -1.89 -13.34
CA GLY A 181 4.64 -3.35 -13.45
C GLY A 181 5.30 -3.83 -14.75
N PRO A 182 6.43 -4.55 -14.73
CA PRO A 182 7.03 -5.07 -15.95
C PRO A 182 6.17 -6.18 -16.58
N ASN A 183 6.12 -6.20 -17.91
CA ASN A 183 5.36 -7.13 -18.75
C ASN A 183 3.84 -7.09 -18.53
N GLN A 184 3.31 -6.00 -17.95
CA GLN A 184 1.88 -5.77 -17.76
C GLN A 184 1.43 -4.62 -18.67
N TRP A 185 0.23 -4.76 -19.25
CA TRP A 185 -0.37 -3.66 -19.98
C TRP A 185 -0.75 -2.54 -19.01
N ALA A 186 -0.43 -1.32 -19.39
CA ALA A 186 -0.84 -0.12 -18.68
C ALA A 186 -1.28 0.93 -19.71
N HIS A 187 -2.35 1.64 -19.42
CA HIS A 187 -2.70 2.83 -20.17
C HIS A 187 -2.00 4.03 -19.53
N VAL A 188 -1.20 4.76 -20.30
CA VAL A 188 -0.51 5.96 -19.81
C VAL A 188 -0.91 7.15 -20.65
N ALA A 189 -1.35 8.22 -19.98
CA ALA A 189 -1.71 9.47 -20.62
C ALA A 189 -1.08 10.67 -19.92
N VAL A 190 -0.73 11.69 -20.68
CA VAL A 190 -0.22 12.97 -20.19
C VAL A 190 -1.00 14.11 -20.81
N THR A 191 -1.30 15.13 -20.01
CA THR A 191 -2.02 16.32 -20.48
C THR A 191 -1.31 17.58 -20.07
N TYR A 192 -1.40 18.60 -20.91
CA TYR A 192 -0.93 19.94 -20.62
C TYR A 192 -1.91 20.95 -21.17
N ASP A 193 -2.40 21.88 -20.35
CA ASP A 193 -3.40 22.90 -20.72
C ASP A 193 -2.82 24.33 -20.82
N GLY A 194 -1.49 24.45 -20.83
CA GLY A 194 -0.79 25.74 -20.79
C GLY A 194 -0.43 26.21 -19.37
N VAL A 195 -0.94 25.56 -18.32
CA VAL A 195 -0.65 25.87 -16.91
C VAL A 195 -0.42 24.61 -16.07
N TYR A 196 -1.26 23.59 -16.24
CA TYR A 196 -1.20 22.32 -15.52
C TYR A 196 -0.63 21.24 -16.43
N MET A 197 0.43 20.58 -15.98
CA MET A 197 0.88 19.31 -16.54
C MET A 197 0.40 18.17 -15.64
N LYS A 198 -0.20 17.13 -16.23
CA LYS A 198 -0.77 15.98 -15.49
C LYS A 198 -0.30 14.67 -16.09
N LEU A 199 -0.13 13.67 -15.23
CA LEU A 199 0.20 12.29 -15.59
C LEU A 199 -0.93 11.38 -15.10
N PHE A 200 -1.40 10.50 -15.98
CA PHE A 200 -2.44 9.52 -15.72
C PHE A 200 -1.92 8.12 -16.00
N VAL A 201 -2.24 7.16 -15.14
CA VAL A 201 -1.95 5.73 -15.31
C VAL A 201 -3.24 4.98 -15.03
N ASN A 202 -3.67 4.13 -15.97
CA ASN A 202 -4.92 3.37 -15.92
C ASN A 202 -6.15 4.24 -15.57
N GLY A 203 -6.18 5.49 -16.06
CA GLY A 203 -7.28 6.42 -15.87
C GLY A 203 -7.25 7.19 -14.54
N ALA A 204 -6.36 6.84 -13.60
CA ALA A 204 -6.13 7.59 -12.38
C ALA A 204 -5.12 8.72 -12.60
N GLN A 205 -5.37 9.92 -12.06
CA GLN A 205 -4.40 11.02 -12.08
C GLN A 205 -3.33 10.78 -11.00
N VAL A 206 -2.11 10.41 -11.41
CA VAL A 206 -1.02 10.02 -10.49
C VAL A 206 0.03 11.12 -10.28
N GLY A 207 -0.09 12.24 -10.98
CA GLY A 207 0.81 13.39 -10.79
C GLY A 207 0.27 14.67 -11.43
N VAL A 208 0.60 15.82 -10.84
CA VAL A 208 0.25 17.16 -11.34
C VAL A 208 1.30 18.19 -10.95
N SER A 209 1.57 19.17 -11.81
CA SER A 209 2.40 20.34 -11.49
C SER A 209 1.94 21.59 -12.23
N ARG A 210 2.25 22.76 -11.65
CA ARG A 210 1.98 24.11 -12.19
C ARG A 210 3.23 24.94 -12.46
N GLU A 211 4.41 24.33 -12.34
CA GLU A 211 5.69 25.06 -12.46
C GLU A 211 5.98 25.54 -13.89
N GLN A 212 5.38 24.88 -14.89
CA GLN A 212 5.51 25.24 -16.29
C GLN A 212 4.29 26.06 -16.73
N SER A 213 4.50 27.09 -17.55
CA SER A 213 3.42 27.87 -18.13
C SER A 213 3.73 28.37 -19.54
N GLY A 214 2.67 28.56 -20.34
CA GLY A 214 2.75 29.02 -21.72
C GLY A 214 3.00 27.90 -22.73
N ASP A 215 3.29 28.29 -23.98
CA ASP A 215 3.53 27.34 -25.07
C ASP A 215 4.83 26.55 -24.88
N VAL A 216 4.81 25.26 -25.24
CA VAL A 216 5.97 24.36 -25.24
C VAL A 216 7.04 24.84 -26.21
N PHE A 217 6.64 25.49 -27.31
CA PHE A 217 7.56 26.02 -28.32
C PHE A 217 6.95 27.18 -29.11
N SER A 218 7.81 28.12 -29.53
CA SER A 218 7.42 29.25 -30.38
C SER A 218 7.17 28.88 -31.85
N HIS A 219 6.50 29.77 -32.59
CA HIS A 219 6.31 29.61 -34.05
C HIS A 219 7.64 29.45 -34.81
N LEU A 220 8.71 30.10 -34.33
CA LEU A 220 10.03 30.08 -34.96
C LEU A 220 10.67 28.68 -34.89
N THR A 221 10.47 27.97 -33.78
CA THR A 221 11.04 26.63 -33.56
C THR A 221 10.10 25.49 -33.97
N LYS A 222 8.89 25.79 -34.46
CA LYS A 222 7.90 24.77 -34.91
C LYS A 222 8.49 23.76 -35.90
N LYS A 223 9.27 24.22 -36.89
CA LYS A 223 9.91 23.33 -37.90
C LYS A 223 11.01 22.43 -37.31
N CYS A 224 11.49 22.78 -36.12
CA CYS A 224 12.50 22.01 -35.38
C CYS A 224 11.88 20.89 -34.53
N LYS A 225 10.57 20.93 -34.28
CA LYS A 225 9.92 19.95 -33.39
C LYS A 225 9.68 18.61 -34.06
N VAL A 226 10.01 17.55 -33.33
CA VAL A 226 9.95 16.17 -33.80
C VAL A 226 9.34 15.30 -32.71
N LEU A 227 8.18 14.71 -33.00
CA LEU A 227 7.60 13.67 -32.15
C LEU A 227 8.27 12.34 -32.46
N MET A 228 8.76 11.66 -31.42
CA MET A 228 9.26 10.29 -31.51
C MET A 228 8.57 9.37 -30.52
N ILE A 229 8.46 8.09 -30.88
CA ILE A 229 8.02 6.99 -30.02
C ILE A 229 9.04 5.85 -30.10
N GLY A 230 9.14 5.04 -29.03
CA GLY A 230 10.09 3.93 -28.93
C GLY A 230 11.49 4.32 -28.45
N GLY A 231 11.72 5.59 -28.11
CA GLY A 231 13.02 6.07 -27.64
C GLY A 231 13.34 7.49 -28.06
N ASN A 232 14.62 7.85 -27.92
CA ASN A 232 15.13 9.17 -28.27
C ASN A 232 16.50 9.10 -28.96
N ALA A 233 16.98 10.25 -29.44
CA ALA A 233 18.29 10.37 -30.07
C ALA A 233 19.48 10.12 -29.11
N LEU A 234 19.27 10.12 -27.79
CA LEU A 234 20.29 9.85 -26.76
C LEU A 234 20.37 8.36 -26.38
N ASN A 235 19.69 7.48 -27.15
CA ASN A 235 19.67 6.04 -26.93
C ASN A 235 19.01 5.63 -25.59
N HIS A 236 18.03 6.40 -25.11
CA HIS A 236 17.12 6.03 -24.03
C HIS A 236 15.92 5.25 -24.60
N ASN A 237 16.20 4.08 -25.16
CA ASN A 237 15.24 3.35 -25.97
C ASN A 237 14.26 2.56 -25.12
N TYR A 238 13.02 2.53 -25.57
CA TYR A 238 11.97 1.73 -24.97
C TYR A 238 11.94 0.33 -25.57
N ARG A 239 11.80 -0.66 -24.69
CA ARG A 239 11.60 -2.06 -24.98
C ARG A 239 10.27 -2.52 -24.37
N GLY A 240 9.38 -3.02 -25.20
CA GLY A 240 8.02 -3.40 -24.81
C GLY A 240 7.00 -3.17 -25.94
N ALA A 241 5.79 -3.65 -25.71
CA ALA A 241 4.70 -3.45 -26.67
C ALA A 241 4.08 -2.05 -26.50
N VAL A 242 3.54 -1.51 -27.60
CA VAL A 242 2.75 -0.27 -27.66
C VAL A 242 1.55 -0.50 -28.56
N GLU A 243 0.40 0.00 -28.13
CA GLU A 243 -0.87 -0.06 -28.86
C GLU A 243 -1.62 1.27 -28.76
N ARG A 244 -2.40 1.60 -29.80
CA ARG A 244 -3.36 2.72 -29.85
C ARG A 244 -2.77 4.04 -29.34
N VAL A 245 -1.81 4.60 -30.07
CA VAL A 245 -1.24 5.92 -29.73
C VAL A 245 -2.19 7.03 -30.19
N GLY A 246 -2.63 7.85 -29.24
CA GLY A 246 -3.47 9.03 -29.46
C GLY A 246 -2.72 10.33 -29.13
N LEU A 247 -2.85 11.34 -30.00
CA LEU A 247 -2.41 12.71 -29.74
C LEU A 247 -3.56 13.68 -30.03
N TRP A 248 -3.91 14.52 -29.06
CA TRP A 248 -5.03 15.47 -29.13
C TRP A 248 -4.55 16.91 -29.01
N ARG A 249 -5.30 17.87 -29.60
CA ARG A 249 -5.09 19.33 -29.47
C ARG A 249 -5.67 19.93 -28.19
N GLN A 250 -6.35 19.12 -27.38
CA GLN A 250 -6.97 19.53 -26.14
C GLN A 250 -6.33 18.79 -24.97
N ALA A 251 -6.26 19.46 -23.81
CA ALA A 251 -5.97 18.80 -22.55
C ALA A 251 -7.24 18.08 -22.07
N ARG A 252 -7.26 16.75 -22.19
CA ARG A 252 -8.42 15.93 -21.85
C ARG A 252 -8.52 15.78 -20.33
N GLY A 253 -9.75 15.74 -19.83
CA GLY A 253 -10.03 15.48 -18.42
C GLY A 253 -9.96 13.98 -18.10
N GLN A 254 -9.89 13.63 -16.82
CA GLN A 254 -9.84 12.23 -16.37
C GLN A 254 -11.00 11.38 -16.94
N ARG A 255 -12.23 11.92 -16.94
CA ARG A 255 -13.41 11.25 -17.50
C ARG A 255 -13.34 11.00 -19.01
N GLN A 256 -12.57 11.81 -19.75
CA GLN A 256 -12.35 11.59 -21.17
C GLN A 256 -11.32 10.49 -21.36
N ILE A 257 -10.19 10.56 -20.64
CA ILE A 257 -9.13 9.53 -20.67
C ILE A 257 -9.69 8.14 -20.32
N ILE A 258 -10.55 8.03 -19.30
CA ILE A 258 -11.21 6.76 -18.94
C ILE A 258 -12.10 6.23 -20.07
N ARG A 259 -12.77 7.13 -20.83
CA ARG A 259 -13.59 6.74 -21.99
C ARG A 259 -12.72 6.29 -23.17
N ASP A 260 -11.63 7.01 -23.43
CA ASP A 260 -10.69 6.70 -24.51
C ASP A 260 -10.03 5.32 -24.30
N MET A 261 -9.69 5.00 -23.04
CA MET A 261 -9.22 3.68 -22.61
C MET A 261 -10.21 2.56 -22.97
N GLN A 262 -11.49 2.78 -22.72
CA GLN A 262 -12.57 1.83 -22.99
C GLN A 262 -12.92 1.71 -24.49
N GLY A 263 -12.27 2.49 -25.37
CA GLY A 263 -12.55 2.48 -26.80
C GLY A 263 -13.78 3.28 -27.21
N HIS A 264 -14.37 4.06 -26.30
CA HIS A 264 -15.51 4.92 -26.59
C HIS A 264 -15.04 6.30 -27.08
N GLU A 265 -15.14 6.54 -28.39
CA GLU A 265 -14.87 7.84 -28.99
C GLU A 265 -16.17 8.63 -29.20
N ASP A 266 -16.20 9.87 -28.70
CA ASP A 266 -17.28 10.81 -28.99
C ASP A 266 -17.05 11.43 -30.38
N PRO A 267 -17.99 11.32 -31.33
CA PRO A 267 -17.87 11.97 -32.64
C PRO A 267 -17.59 13.47 -32.56
N GLN A 268 -17.99 14.14 -31.48
CA GLN A 268 -17.74 15.57 -31.26
C GLN A 268 -16.27 15.89 -30.95
N ASP A 269 -15.50 14.91 -30.47
CA ASP A 269 -14.09 15.08 -30.09
C ASP A 269 -13.12 14.83 -31.27
N LEU A 270 -13.57 14.14 -32.33
CA LEU A 270 -12.75 13.80 -33.50
C LEU A 270 -12.01 14.99 -34.15
N PRO A 271 -12.58 16.21 -34.24
CA PRO A 271 -11.85 17.37 -34.77
C PRO A 271 -10.60 17.76 -33.96
N GLN A 272 -10.52 17.36 -32.69
CA GLN A 272 -9.39 17.63 -31.81
C GLN A 272 -8.30 16.56 -31.89
N LEU A 273 -8.54 15.44 -32.57
CA LEU A 273 -7.58 14.35 -32.72
C LEU A 273 -6.53 14.69 -33.79
N VAL A 274 -5.26 14.76 -33.37
CA VAL A 274 -4.12 15.05 -34.25
C VAL A 274 -3.61 13.75 -34.88
N ILE A 275 -3.43 12.72 -34.06
CA ILE A 275 -2.89 11.42 -34.47
C ILE A 275 -3.65 10.33 -33.75
N ARG A 276 -4.09 9.34 -34.53
CA ARG A 276 -4.42 8.01 -34.07
C ARG A 276 -3.54 7.02 -34.81
N GLU A 277 -2.77 6.23 -34.09
CA GLU A 277 -1.93 5.19 -34.66
C GLU A 277 -2.39 3.82 -34.15
N THR A 278 -2.81 2.99 -35.10
CA THR A 278 -3.19 1.58 -34.91
C THR A 278 -2.10 0.63 -35.39
N PHE A 279 -1.00 1.16 -35.96
CA PHE A 279 0.16 0.43 -36.47
C PHE A 279 -0.13 -0.59 -37.59
N ASP A 280 -1.28 -0.52 -38.26
CA ASP A 280 -1.56 -1.38 -39.41
C ASP A 280 -0.67 -1.02 -40.61
N HIS A 281 -0.39 0.27 -40.77
CA HIS A 281 0.47 0.80 -41.84
C HIS A 281 1.33 1.94 -41.30
N PRO A 282 2.28 1.67 -40.39
CA PRO A 282 3.04 2.71 -39.67
C PRO A 282 3.82 3.60 -40.64
N GLY A 283 4.26 3.05 -41.78
CA GLY A 283 4.92 3.78 -42.85
C GLY A 283 4.06 4.88 -43.50
N ARG A 284 2.76 5.00 -43.22
CA ARG A 284 1.94 6.14 -43.67
C ARG A 284 2.30 7.42 -42.91
N LYS A 285 2.37 7.36 -41.57
CA LYS A 285 2.57 8.53 -40.68
C LYS A 285 3.97 8.62 -40.07
N TRP A 286 4.72 7.52 -40.01
CA TRP A 286 6.00 7.43 -39.34
C TRP A 286 7.16 7.15 -40.30
N LEU A 287 8.34 7.57 -39.89
CA LEU A 287 9.65 7.27 -40.48
C LEU A 287 10.49 6.55 -39.43
N THR A 288 11.34 5.62 -39.84
CA THR A 288 12.36 5.06 -38.95
C THR A 288 13.50 6.06 -38.77
N VAL A 289 14.26 5.90 -37.68
CA VAL A 289 15.54 6.60 -37.52
C VAL A 289 16.57 6.01 -38.49
N LYS A 290 17.64 6.75 -38.81
CA LYS A 290 18.68 6.32 -39.75
C LYS A 290 19.23 4.93 -39.35
N ASP A 291 19.29 4.01 -40.30
CA ASP A 291 19.69 2.61 -40.13
C ASP A 291 18.77 1.79 -39.20
N GLY A 292 17.56 2.28 -38.96
CA GLY A 292 16.55 1.68 -38.10
C GLY A 292 15.42 0.97 -38.85
N ASN A 293 14.74 0.05 -38.14
CA ASN A 293 13.63 -0.74 -38.66
C ASN A 293 12.30 -0.30 -38.03
N PHE A 294 11.17 -0.62 -38.65
CA PHE A 294 9.88 -0.48 -37.97
C PHE A 294 9.80 -1.47 -36.80
N PRO A 295 9.09 -1.13 -35.70
CA PRO A 295 8.85 -2.06 -34.61
C PRO A 295 8.12 -3.30 -35.14
N GLN A 296 8.40 -4.45 -34.53
CA GLN A 296 7.88 -5.72 -35.01
C GLN A 296 6.39 -5.79 -34.69
N PRO A 297 5.52 -6.24 -35.62
CA PRO A 297 4.15 -6.57 -35.24
C PRO A 297 4.22 -7.62 -34.11
N GLU A 298 3.44 -7.43 -33.06
CA GLU A 298 3.31 -8.46 -32.02
C GLU A 298 2.54 -9.64 -32.65
N GLU A 299 3.26 -10.58 -33.25
CA GLU A 299 2.68 -11.84 -33.74
C GLU A 299 2.15 -12.60 -32.53
N GLY A 300 0.83 -12.84 -32.49
CA GLY A 300 0.22 -13.77 -31.56
C GLY A 300 1.03 -15.06 -31.56
N GLY A 301 1.57 -15.43 -30.39
CA GLY A 301 2.66 -16.39 -30.26
C GLY A 301 2.37 -17.78 -30.86
N GLY A 302 2.64 -17.95 -32.15
CA GLY A 302 2.85 -19.22 -32.84
C GLY A 302 4.35 -19.51 -32.91
N GLY A 303 4.87 -20.26 -31.94
CA GLY A 303 6.27 -20.67 -31.92
C GLY A 303 6.61 -21.64 -33.07
N ARG A 304 7.56 -21.26 -33.92
CA ARG A 304 8.40 -22.24 -34.64
C ARG A 304 9.63 -22.56 -33.78
N LEU A 305 9.52 -23.61 -32.96
CA LEU A 305 10.68 -24.41 -32.59
C LEU A 305 10.31 -25.89 -32.71
N GLY A 306 11.03 -26.60 -33.58
CA GLY A 306 10.76 -27.99 -33.89
C GLY A 306 11.11 -28.96 -32.77
N PHE A 307 10.36 -30.08 -32.78
CA PHE A 307 10.81 -31.44 -32.46
C PHE A 307 11.52 -31.69 -31.12
N LEU A 308 10.80 -32.29 -30.14
CA LEU A 308 10.95 -33.71 -29.76
C LEU A 308 10.07 -34.06 -28.54
N GLY A 309 9.04 -34.91 -28.79
CA GLY A 309 8.57 -36.01 -27.94
C GLY A 309 8.07 -35.76 -26.51
N GLY A 310 6.76 -35.99 -26.28
CA GLY A 310 6.23 -36.33 -24.94
C GLY A 310 4.75 -35.97 -24.74
N VAL A 311 3.88 -36.97 -24.83
CA VAL A 311 2.40 -36.89 -24.78
C VAL A 311 1.86 -36.34 -23.44
N GLY A 312 0.92 -35.39 -23.51
CA GLY A 312 0.16 -34.93 -22.34
C GLY A 312 -0.78 -33.75 -22.64
N VAL A 313 -1.96 -34.07 -23.21
CA VAL A 313 -3.24 -33.32 -23.25
C VAL A 313 -3.18 -31.78 -23.29
N VAL A 314 -3.44 -31.25 -24.48
CA VAL A 314 -3.65 -29.82 -24.78
C VAL A 314 -5.09 -29.44 -24.44
N ASN A 315 -5.29 -28.45 -23.57
CA ASN A 315 -6.53 -27.67 -23.51
C ASN A 315 -6.22 -26.25 -23.98
N SER A 316 -6.86 -25.86 -25.08
CA SER A 316 -6.93 -24.51 -25.64
C SER A 316 -7.85 -23.60 -24.82
N GLU A 317 -7.65 -22.29 -25.00
CA GLU A 317 -8.62 -21.16 -25.02
C GLU A 317 -8.08 -19.94 -24.25
N GLY A 318 -8.09 -18.80 -24.95
CA GLY A 318 -7.67 -17.49 -24.46
C GLY A 318 -8.53 -17.02 -23.28
N ILE A 319 -7.87 -16.50 -22.25
CA ILE A 319 -8.52 -15.85 -21.11
C ILE A 319 -8.04 -14.40 -21.09
N LEU A 320 -8.98 -13.46 -21.26
CA LEU A 320 -8.83 -12.03 -21.03
C LEU A 320 -8.38 -11.76 -19.59
N ASP A 321 -7.68 -10.65 -19.34
CA ASP A 321 -7.09 -10.32 -18.03
C ASP A 321 -8.18 -9.95 -17.01
N THR A 322 -8.78 -10.95 -16.36
CA THR A 322 -9.85 -10.83 -15.37
C THR A 322 -9.31 -10.44 -13.98
N THR A 323 -8.30 -9.58 -13.89
CA THR A 323 -7.72 -9.17 -12.60
C THR A 323 -8.55 -8.08 -11.96
N LEU A 324 -9.13 -8.37 -10.79
CA LEU A 324 -9.79 -7.38 -9.95
C LEU A 324 -8.75 -6.58 -9.18
N ASP A 325 -8.56 -5.33 -9.60
CA ASP A 325 -7.63 -4.43 -8.93
C ASP A 325 -8.28 -3.77 -7.70
N PRO A 326 -7.56 -3.65 -6.56
CA PRO A 326 -7.98 -2.80 -5.46
C PRO A 326 -8.00 -1.31 -5.85
N PRO A 327 -8.73 -0.46 -5.11
CA PRO A 327 -8.57 0.99 -5.21
C PRO A 327 -7.14 1.39 -4.85
N SER A 328 -6.72 2.61 -5.21
CA SER A 328 -5.35 3.11 -4.97
C SER A 328 -4.88 3.01 -3.51
N CYS A 329 -5.82 3.05 -2.57
CA CYS A 329 -5.58 2.95 -1.12
C CYS A 329 -5.68 1.53 -0.57
N GLY A 330 -6.16 0.58 -1.38
CA GLY A 330 -6.24 -0.84 -1.06
C GLY A 330 -4.99 -1.62 -1.46
N GLN A 331 -4.85 -2.81 -0.88
CA GLN A 331 -3.70 -3.69 -1.07
C GLN A 331 -4.09 -4.98 -1.81
N THR A 332 -5.30 -5.50 -1.58
CA THR A 332 -5.72 -6.81 -2.09
C THR A 332 -7.09 -6.78 -2.74
N VAL A 333 -7.48 -7.88 -3.40
CA VAL A 333 -8.82 -8.04 -3.97
C VAL A 333 -9.95 -7.88 -2.93
N CYS A 334 -9.68 -8.13 -1.64
CA CYS A 334 -10.63 -7.88 -0.56
C CYS A 334 -10.82 -6.38 -0.24
N ASP A 335 -10.07 -5.50 -0.89
CA ASP A 335 -10.28 -4.06 -0.83
C ASP A 335 -11.04 -3.54 -2.07
N ASN A 336 -11.32 -4.42 -3.04
CA ASN A 336 -12.09 -4.05 -4.22
C ASN A 336 -13.56 -3.77 -3.84
N VAL A 337 -14.03 -2.60 -4.26
CA VAL A 337 -15.38 -2.09 -3.99
C VAL A 337 -16.47 -3.10 -4.38
N GLN A 338 -16.36 -3.75 -5.54
CA GLN A 338 -17.38 -4.67 -6.02
C GLN A 338 -17.37 -5.99 -5.24
N VAL A 339 -16.20 -6.47 -4.85
CA VAL A 339 -16.05 -7.67 -4.01
C VAL A 339 -16.71 -7.44 -2.65
N ILE A 340 -16.42 -6.32 -2.00
CA ILE A 340 -16.99 -6.00 -0.68
C ILE A 340 -18.50 -5.72 -0.76
N LYS A 341 -18.97 -5.04 -1.81
CA LYS A 341 -20.42 -4.93 -2.09
C LYS A 341 -21.09 -6.30 -2.19
N ASN A 342 -20.46 -7.28 -2.82
CA ASN A 342 -21.01 -8.62 -2.93
C ASN A 342 -21.07 -9.33 -1.57
N TYR A 343 -20.03 -9.24 -0.74
CA TYR A 343 -20.04 -9.77 0.64
C TYR A 343 -21.13 -9.12 1.50
N ASN A 344 -21.39 -7.83 1.32
CA ASN A 344 -22.48 -7.12 2.00
C ASN A 344 -23.86 -7.59 1.53
N ASN A 345 -24.08 -7.64 0.22
CA ASN A 345 -25.39 -7.91 -0.38
C ASN A 345 -25.79 -9.38 -0.34
N LEU A 346 -24.83 -10.30 -0.39
CA LEU A 346 -25.07 -11.74 -0.49
C LEU A 346 -24.76 -12.42 0.84
N TRP A 347 -25.81 -12.70 1.62
CA TRP A 347 -25.70 -13.36 2.92
C TRP A 347 -24.89 -14.67 2.90
N ASN A 348 -24.91 -15.39 1.77
CA ASN A 348 -24.17 -16.63 1.59
C ASN A 348 -22.65 -16.47 1.80
N PHE A 349 -22.08 -15.29 1.58
CA PHE A 349 -20.64 -15.07 1.75
C PHE A 349 -20.25 -14.77 3.20
N ARG A 350 -21.22 -14.37 4.02
CA ARG A 350 -21.07 -14.14 5.46
C ARG A 350 -21.65 -15.29 6.29
N ARG A 351 -21.60 -16.51 5.75
CA ARG A 351 -21.99 -17.74 6.48
C ARG A 351 -21.12 -17.91 7.73
N PRO A 352 -21.62 -18.58 8.79
CA PRO A 352 -20.85 -18.88 9.98
C PRO A 352 -19.48 -19.51 9.67
N LYS A 353 -18.41 -18.88 10.17
CA LYS A 353 -17.02 -19.35 10.07
C LYS A 353 -16.49 -19.64 11.46
N LYS A 354 -15.82 -20.78 11.61
CA LYS A 354 -15.10 -21.17 12.82
C LYS A 354 -13.61 -21.12 12.52
N VAL A 355 -12.90 -20.22 13.15
CA VAL A 355 -11.50 -19.86 12.83
C VAL A 355 -10.60 -20.28 13.98
N ARG A 356 -9.52 -20.99 13.69
CA ARG A 356 -8.58 -21.47 14.70
C ARG A 356 -7.53 -20.42 15.03
N TYR A 357 -7.31 -20.21 16.33
CA TYR A 357 -6.17 -19.46 16.83
C TYR A 357 -5.46 -20.25 17.93
N ARG A 358 -4.22 -19.88 18.21
CA ARG A 358 -3.46 -20.46 19.30
C ARG A 358 -2.76 -19.44 20.16
N VAL A 359 -2.84 -19.64 21.46
CA VAL A 359 -2.13 -18.85 22.47
C VAL A 359 -0.85 -19.57 22.81
N ILE A 360 0.29 -18.89 22.63
CA ILE A 360 1.60 -19.41 22.99
C ILE A 360 1.90 -19.00 24.43
N ASN A 361 1.81 -19.94 25.36
CA ASN A 361 2.06 -19.67 26.77
C ASN A 361 3.40 -20.29 27.20
N VAL A 362 4.36 -19.44 27.56
CA VAL A 362 5.69 -19.88 28.01
C VAL A 362 5.66 -20.02 29.53
N TRP A 363 6.14 -21.15 30.01
CA TRP A 363 6.27 -21.49 31.42
C TRP A 363 7.74 -21.56 31.79
N ASP A 364 8.05 -21.33 33.07
CA ASP A 364 9.31 -21.77 33.64
C ASP A 364 9.40 -23.31 33.65
N ASP A 365 10.61 -23.85 33.81
CA ASP A 365 10.84 -25.30 33.75
C ASP A 365 10.16 -26.04 34.92
N LEU A 366 9.87 -25.32 36.00
CA LEU A 366 9.10 -25.82 37.14
C LEU A 366 7.59 -25.84 36.90
N ARG A 367 7.11 -25.25 35.79
CA ARG A 367 5.67 -25.10 35.44
C ARG A 367 4.85 -24.40 36.52
N ILE A 368 5.41 -23.34 37.11
CA ILE A 368 4.77 -22.53 38.15
C ILE A 368 4.41 -21.14 37.62
N LYS A 369 5.25 -20.57 36.74
CA LYS A 369 5.12 -19.19 36.25
C LYS A 369 4.82 -19.15 34.75
N PRO A 370 3.54 -19.17 34.34
CA PRO A 370 3.17 -18.94 32.95
C PRO A 370 3.38 -17.48 32.55
N THR A 371 3.38 -17.19 31.25
CA THR A 371 3.35 -15.82 30.73
C THR A 371 2.01 -15.15 31.00
N VAL A 372 0.91 -15.88 30.76
CA VAL A 372 -0.47 -15.47 31.07
C VAL A 372 -1.20 -16.59 31.80
N SER A 373 -2.11 -16.23 32.72
CA SER A 373 -2.88 -17.21 33.50
C SER A 373 -4.02 -17.85 32.69
N ASP A 374 -4.47 -19.03 33.11
CA ASP A 374 -5.63 -19.70 32.48
C ASP A 374 -6.92 -18.86 32.59
N HIS A 375 -7.05 -18.05 33.64
CA HIS A 375 -8.16 -17.11 33.80
C HIS A 375 -8.13 -16.03 32.73
N GLN A 376 -6.97 -15.42 32.46
CA GLN A 376 -6.81 -14.45 31.38
C GLN A 376 -7.16 -15.06 30.02
N ILE A 377 -6.65 -16.26 29.73
CA ILE A 377 -6.94 -16.97 28.48
C ILE A 377 -8.44 -17.21 28.31
N SER A 378 -9.11 -17.67 29.38
CA SER A 378 -10.55 -17.96 29.35
C SER A 378 -11.39 -16.69 29.18
N LEU A 379 -11.06 -15.62 29.91
CA LEU A 379 -11.75 -14.34 29.81
C LEU A 379 -11.59 -13.72 28.42
N GLN A 380 -10.36 -13.71 27.90
CA GLN A 380 -10.09 -13.17 26.56
C GLN A 380 -10.80 -13.99 25.47
N HIS A 381 -10.85 -15.32 25.60
CA HIS A 381 -11.53 -16.19 24.65
C HIS A 381 -13.05 -15.93 24.61
N GLN A 382 -13.64 -15.70 25.78
CA GLN A 382 -15.05 -15.33 25.88
C GLN A 382 -15.30 -13.98 25.19
N GLN A 383 -14.56 -12.93 25.57
CA GLN A 383 -14.71 -11.60 24.98
C GLN A 383 -14.49 -11.60 23.46
N LEU A 384 -13.53 -12.39 22.99
CA LEU A 384 -13.28 -12.54 21.56
C LEU A 384 -14.49 -13.13 20.83
N ASN A 385 -15.14 -14.15 21.39
CA ASN A 385 -16.34 -14.70 20.75
C ASN A 385 -17.56 -13.78 20.92
N ASP A 386 -17.67 -13.05 22.03
CA ASP A 386 -18.73 -12.05 22.23
C ASP A 386 -18.65 -10.93 21.17
N ALA A 387 -17.43 -10.46 20.85
CA ALA A 387 -17.20 -9.43 19.83
C ALA A 387 -17.45 -9.90 18.39
N PHE A 388 -17.06 -11.13 18.03
CA PHE A 388 -17.10 -11.61 16.64
C PHE A 388 -18.34 -12.45 16.28
N SER A 389 -18.97 -13.12 17.25
CA SER A 389 -20.12 -14.00 17.00
C SER A 389 -21.35 -13.31 16.39
N PRO A 390 -21.68 -12.02 16.70
CA PRO A 390 -22.76 -11.29 16.02
C PRO A 390 -22.56 -11.20 14.51
N TYR A 391 -21.31 -11.34 14.05
CA TYR A 391 -20.90 -11.23 12.66
C TYR A 391 -20.65 -12.58 11.99
N ASN A 392 -21.16 -13.67 12.55
CA ASN A 392 -20.98 -15.03 12.04
C ASN A 392 -19.51 -15.48 11.99
N ILE A 393 -18.66 -14.94 12.86
CA ILE A 393 -17.27 -15.40 13.03
C ILE A 393 -17.12 -15.91 14.46
N SER A 394 -16.63 -17.13 14.61
CA SER A 394 -16.36 -17.76 15.91
C SER A 394 -14.92 -18.21 15.97
N TRP A 395 -14.32 -18.13 17.13
CA TRP A 395 -12.91 -18.45 17.34
C TRP A 395 -12.75 -19.73 18.15
N GLU A 396 -11.88 -20.61 17.68
CA GLU A 396 -11.52 -21.87 18.34
C GLU A 396 -10.13 -21.74 18.95
N LEU A 397 -10.08 -21.83 20.28
CA LEU A 397 -8.85 -21.71 21.06
C LEU A 397 -8.08 -23.02 21.09
N SER A 398 -6.77 -22.93 20.87
CA SER A 398 -5.79 -23.93 21.29
C SER A 398 -4.69 -23.26 22.11
N VAL A 399 -4.19 -23.92 23.17
CA VAL A 399 -3.10 -23.39 23.99
C VAL A 399 -1.85 -24.21 23.73
N HIS A 400 -0.79 -23.56 23.28
CA HIS A 400 0.52 -24.17 23.07
C HIS A 400 1.45 -23.81 24.23
N ASN A 401 1.61 -24.74 25.17
CA ASN A 401 2.46 -24.56 26.34
C ASN A 401 3.92 -24.92 26.02
N VAL A 402 4.85 -24.01 26.31
CA VAL A 402 6.29 -24.20 26.15
C VAL A 402 6.97 -24.08 27.51
N THR A 403 7.77 -25.07 27.92
CA THR A 403 8.54 -25.00 29.17
C THR A 403 9.99 -24.61 28.89
N ASN A 404 10.37 -23.40 29.26
CA ASN A 404 11.74 -22.89 29.10
C ASN A 404 11.98 -21.69 30.05
N SER A 405 12.65 -21.91 31.18
CA SER A 405 12.95 -20.82 32.14
C SER A 405 13.78 -19.70 31.55
N SER A 406 14.72 -20.02 30.66
CA SER A 406 15.57 -19.02 30.01
C SER A 406 14.74 -18.09 29.13
N LEU A 407 13.79 -18.62 28.36
CA LEU A 407 12.89 -17.81 27.54
C LEU A 407 11.90 -17.03 28.42
N ARG A 408 11.34 -17.67 29.45
CA ARG A 408 10.34 -17.07 30.35
C ARG A 408 10.85 -15.87 31.14
N ASN A 409 12.12 -15.88 31.53
CA ASN A 409 12.71 -14.86 32.40
C ASN A 409 13.37 -13.70 31.66
N ARG A 410 13.55 -13.81 30.33
CA ARG A 410 14.09 -12.72 29.51
C ARG A 410 13.00 -11.72 29.13
N LEU A 411 13.40 -10.46 28.96
CA LEU A 411 12.54 -9.44 28.39
C LEU A 411 12.38 -9.69 26.89
N ILE A 412 11.15 -9.67 26.37
CA ILE A 412 10.90 -9.70 24.93
C ILE A 412 10.48 -8.30 24.52
N LEU A 413 11.18 -7.67 23.58
CA LEU A 413 10.91 -6.32 23.11
C LEU A 413 10.11 -6.35 21.80
N ALA A 414 8.96 -5.67 21.77
CA ALA A 414 8.09 -5.61 20.59
C ALA A 414 8.60 -4.66 19.49
N ASN A 415 9.08 -3.48 19.88
CA ASN A 415 9.43 -2.34 19.02
C ASN A 415 10.93 -2.15 18.77
N CYS A 416 11.81 -2.82 19.53
CA CYS A 416 13.27 -2.76 19.33
C CYS A 416 13.76 -3.93 18.47
N ASP A 417 14.51 -3.63 17.41
CA ASP A 417 15.30 -4.63 16.67
C ASP A 417 16.68 -4.76 17.34
N ILE A 418 17.13 -5.97 17.64
CA ILE A 418 18.40 -6.17 18.36
C ILE A 418 19.61 -5.61 17.62
N SER A 419 19.53 -5.48 16.29
CA SER A 419 20.62 -4.88 15.51
C SER A 419 20.87 -3.41 15.83
N LYS A 420 19.88 -2.72 16.39
CA LYS A 420 19.96 -1.33 16.85
C LYS A 420 20.59 -1.18 18.23
N VAL A 421 20.53 -2.24 19.05
CA VAL A 421 21.11 -2.16 20.40
C VAL A 421 22.62 -1.97 20.32
N GLY A 422 23.11 -0.84 20.81
CA GLY A 422 24.54 -0.50 20.77
C GLY A 422 25.04 -0.23 19.35
N ASP A 423 24.36 0.63 18.60
CA ASP A 423 24.72 1.03 17.24
C ASP A 423 25.34 2.44 17.14
N ASP A 424 25.76 3.00 18.29
CA ASP A 424 26.26 4.36 18.50
C ASP A 424 25.19 5.46 18.31
N ALA A 425 23.91 5.11 18.17
CA ALA A 425 22.79 6.03 18.20
C ALA A 425 21.86 5.71 19.37
N CYS A 426 21.31 6.73 20.02
CA CYS A 426 20.26 6.50 21.01
C CYS A 426 18.93 6.26 20.28
N ASP A 427 18.51 4.99 20.19
CA ASP A 427 17.21 4.56 19.72
C ASP A 427 16.20 4.53 20.88
N PRO A 428 15.18 5.42 20.90
CA PRO A 428 14.18 5.47 21.97
C PRO A 428 13.44 4.16 22.21
N GLU A 429 13.17 3.38 21.16
CA GLU A 429 12.53 2.07 21.24
C GLU A 429 13.39 1.01 21.95
N CYS A 430 14.72 1.16 21.94
CA CYS A 430 15.67 0.24 22.57
C CYS A 430 16.13 0.74 23.94
N ASN A 431 15.65 1.93 24.37
CA ASN A 431 16.01 2.57 25.61
C ASN A 431 15.33 1.93 26.83
N HIS A 432 15.88 0.81 27.32
CA HIS A 432 15.32 0.05 28.44
C HIS A 432 16.41 -0.33 29.45
N PRO A 433 16.13 -0.40 30.78
CA PRO A 433 17.14 -0.77 31.77
C PRO A 433 17.82 -2.12 31.50
N LEU A 434 17.06 -3.11 31.03
CA LEU A 434 17.57 -4.46 30.69
C LEU A 434 18.32 -4.55 29.36
N THR A 435 18.27 -3.52 28.51
CA THR A 435 19.17 -3.39 27.34
C THR A 435 20.42 -2.57 27.69
N GLY A 436 20.53 -2.08 28.93
CA GLY A 436 21.56 -1.14 29.33
C GLY A 436 21.33 0.26 28.77
N TYR A 437 20.07 0.68 28.56
CA TYR A 437 19.71 1.94 27.91
C TYR A 437 20.37 2.06 26.54
N ASP A 438 20.04 1.09 25.68
CA ASP A 438 20.60 0.95 24.35
C ASP A 438 22.12 0.70 24.35
N ALA A 439 22.54 -0.29 25.16
CA ALA A 439 23.96 -0.58 25.47
C ALA A 439 24.78 0.64 25.95
N GLY A 440 24.10 1.70 26.39
CA GLY A 440 24.71 2.93 26.89
C GLY A 440 24.55 4.14 25.98
N ASP A 441 24.08 3.96 24.74
CA ASP A 441 24.00 5.02 23.73
C ASP A 441 23.01 6.13 24.14
N CYS A 442 21.97 5.77 24.90
CA CYS A 442 21.00 6.73 25.44
C CYS A 442 21.43 7.41 26.75
N MET A 443 22.57 7.04 27.33
CA MET A 443 23.06 7.63 28.57
C MET A 443 24.07 8.76 28.32
N SER A 444 23.58 9.90 27.82
CA SER A 444 24.41 11.08 27.59
C SER A 444 24.91 11.68 28.93
N GLY A 445 26.22 11.64 29.18
CA GLY A 445 26.87 12.31 30.32
C GLY A 445 27.26 11.41 31.49
N TYR A 446 26.79 10.15 31.52
CA TYR A 446 27.21 9.12 32.49
C TYR A 446 28.25 8.19 31.85
N ARG A 447 29.44 8.71 31.53
CA ARG A 447 30.60 7.83 31.29
C ARG A 447 31.19 7.45 32.65
N SER A 448 30.55 6.50 33.32
CA SER A 448 31.03 5.91 34.56
C SER A 448 32.44 5.37 34.33
N ARG A 449 33.41 5.88 35.08
CA ARG A 449 34.77 5.31 35.06
C ARG A 449 34.75 4.04 35.89
N CYS A 450 34.70 2.88 35.26
CA CYS A 450 34.80 1.59 35.95
C CYS A 450 36.20 1.46 36.60
N PRO A 451 36.29 1.34 37.94
CA PRO A 451 37.57 1.17 38.63
C PRO A 451 38.28 -0.13 38.24
N GLU A 452 39.61 -0.12 38.11
CA GLU A 452 40.38 -1.31 37.69
C GLU A 452 40.19 -2.53 38.60
N HIS A 453 40.00 -2.33 39.91
CA HIS A 453 39.79 -3.41 40.87
C HIS A 453 38.40 -4.07 40.76
N LYS A 454 37.48 -3.46 40.01
CA LYS A 454 36.14 -4.00 39.76
C LYS A 454 36.05 -4.77 38.46
N GLN A 455 36.96 -4.53 37.53
CA GLN A 455 36.96 -5.20 36.23
C GLN A 455 37.32 -6.69 36.39
N GLY A 456 36.39 -7.58 36.06
CA GLY A 456 36.63 -9.03 36.04
C GLY A 456 36.93 -9.62 37.42
N ASN A 457 36.32 -9.06 38.48
CA ASN A 457 36.54 -9.49 39.86
C ASN A 457 35.68 -10.71 40.26
N GLY A 458 34.94 -11.30 39.33
CA GLY A 458 34.00 -12.39 39.56
C GLY A 458 32.65 -11.93 40.11
N VAL A 459 32.32 -10.65 40.00
CA VAL A 459 31.04 -10.03 40.36
C VAL A 459 30.63 -9.13 39.20
N CYS A 460 29.35 -9.12 38.82
CA CYS A 460 28.88 -8.16 37.83
C CYS A 460 28.70 -6.77 38.46
N ASP A 461 29.68 -5.88 38.24
CA ASP A 461 29.63 -4.49 38.69
C ASP A 461 28.85 -3.61 37.66
N PRO A 462 27.72 -2.96 38.04
CA PRO A 462 26.89 -2.19 37.11
C PRO A 462 27.61 -1.03 36.40
N GLU A 463 28.59 -0.39 37.08
CA GLU A 463 29.44 0.64 36.47
C GLU A 463 30.41 0.11 35.39
N CYS A 464 30.63 -1.21 35.34
CA CYS A 464 31.52 -1.92 34.43
C CYS A 464 30.75 -2.72 33.35
N ASN A 465 29.43 -2.78 33.45
CA ASN A 465 28.54 -3.51 32.54
C ASN A 465 28.25 -2.76 31.22
N TRP A 466 29.30 -2.41 30.49
CA TRP A 466 29.25 -1.63 29.24
C TRP A 466 30.18 -2.25 28.20
N GLU A 467 29.94 -1.97 26.92
CA GLU A 467 30.76 -2.51 25.83
C GLU A 467 32.25 -2.14 25.97
N ASN A 468 32.56 -0.91 26.39
CA ASN A 468 33.93 -0.42 26.59
C ASN A 468 34.74 -1.20 27.65
N PHE A 469 34.06 -1.91 28.55
CA PHE A 469 34.68 -2.76 29.58
C PHE A 469 34.37 -4.24 29.35
N PHE A 470 33.94 -4.60 28.13
CA PHE A 470 33.53 -5.96 27.74
C PHE A 470 32.50 -6.57 28.70
N TYR A 471 31.56 -5.76 29.18
CA TYR A 471 30.52 -6.18 30.15
C TYR A 471 31.14 -6.82 31.39
N ASP A 472 32.04 -6.07 32.02
CA ASP A 472 32.85 -6.47 33.16
C ASP A 472 33.75 -7.70 32.89
N LEU A 473 34.50 -7.62 31.78
CA LEU A 473 35.33 -8.73 31.27
C LEU A 473 34.56 -10.07 31.13
N GLY A 474 33.26 -9.99 30.90
CA GLY A 474 32.36 -11.13 30.71
C GLY A 474 31.63 -11.59 31.98
N ASP A 475 31.93 -11.05 33.16
CA ASP A 475 31.29 -11.45 34.42
C ASP A 475 29.77 -11.20 34.39
N CYS A 476 29.33 -10.10 33.78
CA CYS A 476 27.91 -9.75 33.67
C CYS A 476 27.10 -10.67 32.75
N CYS A 477 27.77 -11.46 31.91
CA CYS A 477 27.16 -12.43 31.00
C CYS A 477 27.48 -13.89 31.35
N ASN A 478 28.10 -14.13 32.51
CA ASN A 478 28.46 -15.47 32.97
C ASN A 478 27.38 -16.03 33.93
N PRO A 479 26.67 -17.11 33.55
CA PRO A 479 25.61 -17.68 34.39
C PRO A 479 26.10 -18.28 35.71
N ASN A 480 27.42 -18.54 35.86
CA ASN A 480 27.99 -19.02 37.10
C ASN A 480 28.27 -17.87 38.11
N VAL A 481 28.23 -16.62 37.66
CA VAL A 481 28.59 -15.42 38.43
C VAL A 481 27.35 -14.61 38.81
N THR A 482 26.42 -14.43 37.86
CA THR A 482 25.28 -13.51 38.00
C THR A 482 24.00 -14.07 37.38
N ASP A 483 22.87 -13.44 37.70
CA ASP A 483 21.61 -13.65 37.00
C ASP A 483 21.64 -12.95 35.64
N VAL A 484 22.16 -13.66 34.64
CA VAL A 484 22.31 -13.19 33.25
C VAL A 484 21.01 -12.70 32.61
N THR A 485 19.84 -13.15 33.10
CA THR A 485 18.54 -12.66 32.60
C THR A 485 18.26 -11.21 32.98
N LYS A 486 19.05 -10.63 33.89
CA LYS A 486 18.95 -9.23 34.32
C LYS A 486 20.19 -8.41 34.02
N THR A 487 21.37 -9.04 33.96
CA THR A 487 22.64 -8.33 33.87
C THR A 487 23.34 -8.44 32.52
N CYS A 488 23.01 -9.43 31.68
CA CYS A 488 23.75 -9.60 30.44
C CYS A 488 23.20 -8.71 29.32
N PHE A 489 23.86 -7.57 29.07
CA PHE A 489 23.45 -6.61 28.04
C PHE A 489 24.09 -6.86 26.66
N ASN A 490 25.09 -7.74 26.60
CA ASN A 490 25.79 -8.07 25.37
C ASN A 490 24.86 -8.75 24.34
N ARG A 491 24.54 -8.04 23.26
CA ARG A 491 23.68 -8.55 22.17
C ARG A 491 24.18 -9.84 21.52
N SER A 492 25.49 -10.07 21.54
CA SER A 492 26.13 -11.24 20.94
C SER A 492 26.14 -12.46 21.87
N SER A 493 25.81 -12.27 23.15
CA SER A 493 25.78 -13.36 24.13
C SER A 493 24.53 -14.22 23.96
N PRO A 494 24.64 -15.56 23.99
CA PRO A 494 23.47 -16.45 24.04
C PRO A 494 22.66 -16.29 25.34
N HIS A 495 23.25 -15.68 26.38
CA HIS A 495 22.67 -15.48 27.70
C HIS A 495 22.10 -14.07 27.92
N LYS A 496 22.03 -13.25 26.87
CA LYS A 496 21.48 -11.89 26.95
C LYS A 496 20.13 -11.81 27.65
N ALA A 497 19.92 -10.74 28.41
CA ALA A 497 18.76 -10.47 29.24
C ALA A 497 17.46 -10.23 28.44
N TYR A 498 17.59 -9.90 27.15
CA TYR A 498 16.50 -9.52 26.28
C TYR A 498 16.51 -10.29 24.95
N LEU A 499 15.35 -10.37 24.32
CA LEU A 499 15.11 -10.90 22.98
C LEU A 499 14.21 -9.91 22.24
N ASP A 500 14.25 -9.91 20.91
CA ASP A 500 13.18 -9.29 20.14
C ASP A 500 12.11 -10.32 19.77
N VAL A 501 10.95 -9.84 19.33
CA VAL A 501 9.85 -10.70 18.87
C VAL A 501 10.28 -11.68 17.79
N LYS A 502 11.17 -11.28 16.88
CA LYS A 502 11.56 -12.11 15.74
C LYS A 502 12.36 -13.32 16.22
N GLU A 503 13.33 -13.12 17.10
CA GLU A 503 14.10 -14.21 17.71
C GLU A 503 13.19 -15.20 18.45
N VAL A 504 12.21 -14.71 19.21
CA VAL A 504 11.25 -15.59 19.91
C VAL A 504 10.46 -16.43 18.92
N LYS A 505 9.95 -15.82 17.84
CA LYS A 505 9.22 -16.55 16.80
C LYS A 505 10.11 -17.56 16.06
N GLU A 506 11.38 -17.25 15.83
CA GLU A 506 12.36 -18.17 15.23
C GLU A 506 12.72 -19.33 16.15
N ILE A 507 12.87 -19.09 17.46
CA ILE A 507 13.13 -20.14 18.47
C ILE A 507 11.95 -21.10 18.57
N LEU A 508 10.72 -20.58 18.58
CA LEU A 508 9.52 -21.39 18.72
C LEU A 508 9.09 -22.07 17.41
N ASN A 509 9.37 -21.43 16.27
CA ASN A 509 9.15 -21.94 14.91
C ASN A 509 7.76 -22.58 14.70
N LEU A 510 6.70 -21.88 15.11
CA LEU A 510 5.33 -22.39 15.09
C LEU A 510 4.61 -22.01 13.79
N ASP A 511 4.28 -23.00 12.96
CA ASP A 511 3.67 -22.80 11.63
C ASP A 511 2.34 -22.02 11.63
N GLY A 512 2.32 -20.80 11.10
CA GLY A 512 1.13 -19.94 11.00
C GLY A 512 0.11 -20.34 9.93
N SER A 513 0.35 -21.40 9.15
CA SER A 513 -0.54 -21.77 8.04
C SER A 513 -1.93 -22.25 8.48
N THR A 514 -2.08 -22.77 9.69
CA THR A 514 -3.33 -23.40 10.17
C THR A 514 -4.00 -22.68 11.34
N HIS A 515 -3.29 -21.76 12.00
CA HIS A 515 -3.77 -21.04 13.18
C HIS A 515 -3.22 -19.62 13.17
N LEU A 516 -4.03 -18.68 13.65
CA LEU A 516 -3.51 -17.38 14.07
C LEU A 516 -2.70 -17.54 15.37
N ASN A 517 -1.43 -17.16 15.35
CA ASN A 517 -0.54 -17.24 16.51
C ASN A 517 -0.64 -16.00 17.39
N VAL A 518 -0.79 -16.17 18.70
CA VAL A 518 -0.76 -15.08 19.68
C VAL A 518 0.46 -15.25 20.58
N PHE A 519 1.43 -14.36 20.41
CA PHE A 519 2.66 -14.27 21.19
C PHE A 519 2.57 -13.13 22.20
N PHE A 520 3.46 -13.15 23.19
CA PHE A 520 3.52 -12.13 24.22
C PHE A 520 4.90 -11.48 24.27
N ALA A 521 4.92 -10.15 24.32
CA ALA A 521 6.13 -9.36 24.48
C ALA A 521 5.84 -8.15 25.35
N ASN A 522 6.86 -7.62 26.01
CA ASN A 522 6.75 -6.33 26.67
C ASN A 522 7.22 -5.24 25.70
N SER A 523 6.73 -4.02 25.90
CA SER A 523 7.22 -2.85 25.18
C SER A 523 8.01 -1.97 26.13
N SER A 524 9.07 -1.34 25.62
CA SER A 524 9.73 -0.21 26.29
C SER A 524 8.88 1.06 26.22
N ASP A 525 7.99 1.14 25.23
CA ASP A 525 7.00 2.19 25.03
C ASP A 525 5.68 1.78 25.68
N GLU A 526 5.25 2.53 26.70
CA GLU A 526 3.99 2.29 27.42
C GLU A 526 2.76 2.42 26.51
N ASP A 527 2.87 3.12 25.38
CA ASP A 527 1.76 3.32 24.43
C ASP A 527 1.59 2.17 23.41
N LEU A 528 2.53 1.20 23.34
CA LEU A 528 2.42 0.05 22.44
C LEU A 528 1.88 -1.20 23.16
N VAL A 529 0.60 -1.46 22.94
CA VAL A 529 -0.15 -2.52 23.65
C VAL A 529 -0.23 -3.82 22.84
N GLY A 530 -0.22 -3.73 21.51
CA GLY A 530 -0.34 -4.86 20.59
C GLY A 530 0.23 -4.56 19.19
N VAL A 531 0.54 -5.62 18.45
CA VAL A 531 0.92 -5.57 17.03
C VAL A 531 0.42 -6.81 16.30
N ALA A 532 -0.21 -6.62 15.15
CA ALA A 532 -0.64 -7.68 14.24
C ALA A 532 0.20 -7.74 12.95
N THR A 533 0.18 -8.92 12.31
CA THR A 533 0.72 -9.12 10.96
C THR A 533 -0.40 -8.96 9.94
N TRP A 534 -0.18 -8.19 8.87
CA TRP A 534 -1.20 -7.99 7.84
C TRP A 534 -1.37 -9.22 6.95
N PRO A 535 -2.56 -9.45 6.36
CA PRO A 535 -2.80 -10.60 5.49
C PRO A 535 -2.00 -10.61 4.19
N TRP A 536 -1.53 -9.43 3.72
CA TRP A 536 -0.68 -9.31 2.53
C TRP A 536 0.82 -9.37 2.86
N ASP A 537 1.20 -9.43 4.14
CA ASP A 537 2.60 -9.62 4.50
C ASP A 537 3.03 -11.04 4.13
N LYS A 538 4.22 -11.16 3.55
CA LYS A 538 4.78 -12.47 3.15
C LYS A 538 4.95 -13.43 4.33
N GLU A 539 5.03 -12.88 5.55
CA GLU A 539 5.14 -13.61 6.80
C GLU A 539 3.80 -14.10 7.38
N ALA A 540 2.65 -13.63 6.89
CA ALA A 540 1.32 -13.83 7.51
C ALA A 540 1.00 -15.31 7.81
N LEU A 541 1.28 -16.20 6.86
CA LEU A 541 1.06 -17.65 6.97
C LEU A 541 2.31 -18.44 7.38
N THR A 542 3.38 -17.75 7.78
CA THR A 542 4.64 -18.36 8.22
C THR A 542 4.76 -18.34 9.74
N HIS A 543 5.83 -18.92 10.30
CA HIS A 543 6.10 -18.86 11.73
C HIS A 543 6.34 -17.45 12.28
N LEU A 544 6.68 -16.49 11.41
CA LEU A 544 6.88 -15.08 11.79
C LEU A 544 5.56 -14.28 11.88
N GLY A 545 4.45 -14.83 11.37
CA GLY A 545 3.14 -14.17 11.37
C GLY A 545 2.45 -14.17 12.74
N GLY A 546 1.23 -13.63 12.77
CA GLY A 546 0.39 -13.57 13.96
C GLY A 546 0.47 -12.26 14.75
N ILE A 547 -0.09 -12.29 15.95
CA ILE A 547 -0.24 -11.14 16.85
C ILE A 547 0.77 -11.24 17.99
N VAL A 548 1.24 -10.09 18.45
CA VAL A 548 2.03 -9.92 19.66
C VAL A 548 1.29 -8.97 20.59
N LEU A 549 1.06 -9.37 21.84
CA LEU A 549 0.38 -8.54 22.84
C LEU A 549 1.24 -8.38 24.09
N ASN A 550 1.03 -7.27 24.80
CA ASN A 550 1.51 -7.15 26.15
C ASN A 550 0.69 -8.09 27.08
N PRO A 551 1.33 -8.97 27.87
CA PRO A 551 0.61 -9.89 28.75
C PRO A 551 -0.25 -9.20 29.81
N SER A 552 0.04 -7.93 30.15
CA SER A 552 -0.77 -7.12 31.07
C SER A 552 -2.11 -6.65 30.47
N PHE A 553 -2.22 -6.65 29.13
CA PHE A 553 -3.38 -6.19 28.35
C PHE A 553 -4.05 -7.35 27.59
N TYR A 554 -3.94 -8.55 28.15
CA TYR A 554 -4.55 -9.75 27.61
C TYR A 554 -5.44 -10.39 28.67
N GLY A 555 -6.74 -10.41 28.44
CA GLY A 555 -7.70 -11.04 29.35
C GLY A 555 -7.70 -10.45 30.75
N THR A 556 -7.48 -9.14 30.88
CA THR A 556 -7.54 -8.40 32.16
C THR A 556 -8.71 -7.41 32.12
N PHE A 557 -9.23 -7.03 33.29
CA PHE A 557 -10.41 -6.15 33.37
C PHE A 557 -10.12 -4.79 32.73
N GLY A 558 -10.92 -4.40 31.73
CA GLY A 558 -10.76 -3.15 30.98
C GLY A 558 -9.67 -3.20 29.89
N HIS A 559 -9.09 -4.37 29.61
CA HIS A 559 -8.09 -4.59 28.56
C HIS A 559 -8.31 -5.93 27.86
N THR A 560 -9.46 -6.07 27.22
CA THR A 560 -9.86 -7.21 26.40
C THR A 560 -10.01 -6.85 24.92
N ASP A 561 -10.22 -5.58 24.59
CA ASP A 561 -10.50 -5.15 23.22
C ASP A 561 -9.23 -5.00 22.39
N THR A 562 -8.06 -4.88 23.03
CA THR A 562 -6.77 -4.88 22.33
C THR A 562 -6.61 -6.11 21.44
N MET A 563 -6.93 -7.31 21.93
CA MET A 563 -6.84 -8.51 21.09
C MET A 563 -7.87 -8.51 19.95
N VAL A 564 -9.08 -7.97 20.19
CA VAL A 564 -10.13 -7.84 19.18
C VAL A 564 -9.66 -6.91 18.05
N HIS A 565 -9.05 -5.78 18.41
CA HIS A 565 -8.43 -4.82 17.52
C HIS A 565 -7.31 -5.43 16.67
N GLU A 566 -6.34 -6.11 17.29
CA GLU A 566 -5.22 -6.75 16.57
C GLU A 566 -5.69 -7.88 15.64
N ILE A 567 -6.78 -8.58 16.00
CA ILE A 567 -7.41 -9.54 15.10
C ILE A 567 -8.05 -8.83 13.91
N GLY A 568 -8.67 -7.67 14.11
CA GLY A 568 -9.16 -6.82 13.02
C GLY A 568 -8.09 -6.55 11.98
N HIS A 569 -6.88 -6.14 12.40
CA HIS A 569 -5.73 -5.98 11.50
C HIS A 569 -5.29 -7.28 10.82
N SER A 570 -5.24 -8.39 11.57
CA SER A 570 -4.91 -9.70 11.00
C SER A 570 -5.90 -10.13 9.92
N LEU A 571 -7.15 -9.67 10.02
CA LEU A 571 -8.23 -9.84 9.05
C LEU A 571 -8.37 -8.66 8.06
N GLY A 572 -7.35 -7.81 7.97
CA GLY A 572 -7.21 -6.78 6.93
C GLY A 572 -7.93 -5.46 7.19
N LEU A 573 -8.38 -5.18 8.41
CA LEU A 573 -9.01 -3.90 8.75
C LEU A 573 -7.98 -2.83 9.08
N TYR A 574 -8.16 -1.64 8.52
CA TYR A 574 -7.39 -0.45 8.89
C TYR A 574 -7.97 0.20 10.14
N HIS A 575 -7.17 1.05 10.79
CA HIS A 575 -7.69 1.99 11.77
C HIS A 575 -8.73 2.91 11.14
N VAL A 576 -9.77 3.25 11.89
CA VAL A 576 -10.84 4.16 11.42
C VAL A 576 -10.34 5.57 11.08
N PHE A 577 -9.15 5.95 11.58
CA PHE A 577 -8.51 7.24 11.31
C PHE A 577 -7.43 7.17 10.21
N ARG A 578 -7.35 6.06 9.46
CA ARG A 578 -6.38 5.83 8.37
C ARG A 578 -6.33 7.00 7.38
N GLY A 579 -7.50 7.51 7.00
CA GLY A 579 -7.64 8.56 5.99
C GLY A 579 -7.34 9.98 6.47
N ILE A 580 -7.07 10.20 7.77
CA ILE A 580 -6.80 11.53 8.32
C ILE A 580 -5.45 11.56 9.04
N SER A 581 -5.21 10.64 9.95
CA SER A 581 -4.04 10.67 10.83
C SER A 581 -2.91 9.74 10.41
N GLU A 582 -3.14 8.83 9.46
CA GLU A 582 -2.12 7.90 8.96
C GLU A 582 -1.78 8.11 7.48
N ILE A 583 -1.98 9.33 6.99
CA ILE A 583 -1.58 9.77 5.65
C ILE A 583 -0.25 10.52 5.71
N ASP A 584 0.52 10.47 4.62
CA ASP A 584 1.83 11.13 4.59
C ASP A 584 1.69 12.67 4.50
N SER A 585 0.63 13.15 3.86
CA SER A 585 0.33 14.58 3.72
C SER A 585 -1.12 14.82 3.33
N CYS A 586 -1.58 16.07 3.42
CA CYS A 586 -2.93 16.44 2.95
C CYS A 586 -3.14 16.37 1.43
N ASN A 587 -2.11 15.98 0.66
CA ASN A 587 -2.22 15.69 -0.77
C ASN A 587 -2.22 14.18 -1.07
N ASP A 588 -2.23 13.34 -0.02
CA ASP A 588 -2.28 11.89 -0.16
C ASP A 588 -3.57 11.46 -0.86
N ALA A 589 -3.46 10.47 -1.75
CA ALA A 589 -4.61 9.91 -2.46
C ALA A 589 -5.59 9.21 -1.51
N CYS A 590 -5.13 8.86 -0.30
CA CYS A 590 -5.92 8.20 0.72
C CYS A 590 -6.51 9.14 1.76
N LEU A 591 -6.32 10.46 1.60
CA LEU A 591 -7.03 11.44 2.40
C LEU A 591 -8.54 11.21 2.26
N GLU A 592 -9.20 11.01 3.39
CA GLU A 592 -10.62 10.71 3.43
C GLU A 592 -11.40 11.92 3.97
N THR A 593 -12.12 12.60 3.09
CA THR A 593 -12.96 13.74 3.48
C THR A 593 -14.42 13.36 3.69
N GLU A 594 -14.83 12.22 3.13
CA GLU A 594 -16.15 11.63 3.26
C GLU A 594 -15.99 10.10 3.33
N PRO A 595 -16.86 9.39 4.07
CA PRO A 595 -16.76 7.95 4.24
C PRO A 595 -16.78 7.23 2.89
N SER A 596 -15.79 6.38 2.61
CA SER A 596 -15.62 5.78 1.28
C SER A 596 -15.05 4.36 1.33
N MET A 597 -15.38 3.55 0.32
CA MET A 597 -14.72 2.25 0.09
C MET A 597 -13.45 2.35 -0.78
N GLU A 598 -13.06 3.57 -1.20
CA GLU A 598 -11.92 3.80 -2.09
C GLU A 598 -10.78 4.59 -1.44
N THR A 599 -11.07 5.31 -0.35
CA THR A 599 -10.12 6.15 0.41
C THR A 599 -10.20 5.81 1.90
N GLY A 600 -9.26 6.31 2.70
CA GLY A 600 -9.25 6.11 4.15
C GLY A 600 -9.11 4.66 4.59
N ASP A 601 -10.00 4.22 5.48
CA ASP A 601 -10.01 2.85 6.02
C ASP A 601 -10.71 1.83 5.07
N LEU A 602 -11.21 2.32 3.93
CA LEU A 602 -11.92 1.59 2.88
C LEU A 602 -13.30 1.07 3.32
N CYS A 603 -13.94 1.74 4.27
CA CYS A 603 -15.28 1.43 4.74
C CYS A 603 -16.19 2.67 4.61
N ALA A 604 -17.15 2.64 3.67
CA ALA A 604 -18.11 3.74 3.48
C ALA A 604 -19.16 3.88 4.62
N ASP A 605 -19.04 3.11 5.69
CA ASP A 605 -19.91 3.12 6.87
C ASP A 605 -19.15 3.48 8.16
N THR A 606 -17.88 3.90 8.05
CA THR A 606 -17.08 4.53 9.11
C THR A 606 -16.82 5.98 8.71
N ASN A 607 -17.25 6.94 9.54
CA ASN A 607 -17.00 8.35 9.23
C ASN A 607 -15.51 8.70 9.41
N PRO A 608 -14.95 9.59 8.56
CA PRO A 608 -13.57 10.02 8.70
C PRO A 608 -13.34 10.67 10.07
N THR A 609 -12.23 10.33 10.71
CA THR A 609 -11.90 10.84 12.04
C THR A 609 -10.38 10.96 12.21
N PRO A 610 -9.87 11.94 12.96
CA PRO A 610 -8.48 11.91 13.39
C PRO A 610 -8.27 10.85 14.48
N LYS A 611 -7.01 10.52 14.72
CA LYS A 611 -6.60 9.69 15.85
C LYS A 611 -7.07 10.35 17.15
N PHE A 612 -7.90 9.64 17.91
CA PHE A 612 -8.48 10.12 19.15
C PHE A 612 -8.75 8.96 20.11
N LYS A 613 -8.48 9.17 21.41
CA LYS A 613 -8.70 8.17 22.47
C LYS A 613 -10.00 8.39 23.25
N GLY A 614 -10.74 9.48 23.00
CA GLY A 614 -11.91 9.84 23.78
C GLY A 614 -13.23 9.21 23.27
N CYS A 615 -14.19 9.05 24.17
CA CYS A 615 -15.55 8.56 23.89
C CYS A 615 -16.51 9.64 23.38
N HIS A 616 -16.06 10.45 22.44
CA HIS A 616 -16.85 11.51 21.83
C HIS A 616 -16.20 11.98 20.52
N ASP A 617 -16.89 12.83 19.79
CA ASP A 617 -16.35 13.43 18.58
C ASP A 617 -15.15 14.34 18.88
N PRO A 618 -14.02 14.18 18.16
CA PRO A 618 -12.81 14.96 18.39
C PRO A 618 -12.93 16.39 17.89
N GLU A 619 -12.27 17.31 18.60
CA GLU A 619 -12.11 18.68 18.13
C GLU A 619 -11.05 18.78 17.00
N PRO A 620 -11.18 19.74 16.07
CA PRO A 620 -10.21 19.93 14.99
C PRO A 620 -8.84 20.36 15.51
N GLY A 621 -7.79 19.60 15.18
CA GLY A 621 -6.39 19.94 15.46
C GLY A 621 -5.64 20.51 14.26
N ASN A 622 -4.38 20.92 14.46
CA ASN A 622 -3.52 21.40 13.36
C ASN A 622 -3.20 20.32 12.30
N GLU A 623 -3.29 19.04 12.67
CA GLU A 623 -2.94 17.89 11.84
C GLU A 623 -4.12 17.34 11.01
N THR A 624 -5.29 17.98 11.05
CA THR A 624 -6.53 17.45 10.43
C THR A 624 -6.76 17.90 8.99
N CYS A 625 -5.71 18.33 8.29
CA CYS A 625 -5.77 18.78 6.89
C CYS A 625 -6.87 19.82 6.58
N GLY A 626 -7.21 20.66 7.57
CA GLY A 626 -8.24 21.70 7.43
C GLY A 626 -9.68 21.21 7.59
N GLY A 627 -9.90 19.96 8.00
CA GLY A 627 -11.20 19.43 8.41
C GLY A 627 -11.72 20.22 9.60
N ARG A 628 -12.84 20.93 9.42
CA ARG A 628 -13.32 21.93 10.38
C ARG A 628 -14.22 21.36 11.47
N HIS A 629 -14.86 20.20 11.25
CA HIS A 629 -15.68 19.51 12.24
C HIS A 629 -15.77 18.02 11.90
N PHE A 630 -15.44 17.16 12.86
CA PHE A 630 -15.71 15.73 12.80
C PHE A 630 -16.95 15.46 13.64
N THR A 631 -17.93 14.75 13.09
CA THR A 631 -19.21 14.48 13.75
C THR A 631 -19.63 13.05 13.50
N HIS A 632 -20.22 12.39 14.50
CA HIS A 632 -20.59 10.97 14.43
C HIS A 632 -19.39 10.09 14.05
N THR A 633 -18.24 10.37 14.65
CA THR A 633 -17.01 9.60 14.42
C THR A 633 -17.13 8.19 15.01
N PRO A 634 -16.49 7.19 14.42
CA PRO A 634 -16.60 5.79 14.83
C PRO A 634 -15.71 5.48 16.05
N PHE A 635 -15.79 6.28 17.12
CA PHE A 635 -15.00 6.04 18.34
C PHE A 635 -15.40 4.75 19.08
N ASN A 636 -16.65 4.30 18.95
CA ASN A 636 -17.12 3.02 19.50
C ASN A 636 -16.71 1.80 18.66
N ASN A 637 -16.01 2.00 17.55
CA ASN A 637 -15.54 0.93 16.70
C ASN A 637 -14.28 0.28 17.30
N TYR A 638 -14.18 -1.05 17.26
CA TYR A 638 -13.00 -1.75 17.77
C TYR A 638 -11.70 -1.35 17.07
N MET A 639 -11.74 -0.78 15.85
CA MET A 639 -10.56 -0.27 15.12
C MET A 639 -10.23 1.21 15.45
N SER A 640 -10.86 1.78 16.47
CA SER A 640 -10.49 3.06 17.07
C SER A 640 -9.41 2.88 18.14
N TYR A 641 -8.94 3.97 18.74
CA TYR A 641 -8.07 3.95 19.93
C TYR A 641 -8.81 4.40 21.21
N ALA A 642 -10.15 4.42 21.18
CA ALA A 642 -10.92 4.68 22.38
C ALA A 642 -10.74 3.54 23.39
N ASP A 643 -10.94 3.84 24.67
CA ASP A 643 -10.84 2.85 25.74
C ASP A 643 -11.87 1.72 25.58
N ASP A 644 -11.57 0.52 26.09
CA ASP A 644 -12.44 -0.67 26.05
C ASP A 644 -13.88 -0.43 26.58
N ALA A 645 -14.07 0.54 27.47
CA ALA A 645 -15.41 0.92 27.95
C ALA A 645 -16.29 1.58 26.87
N CYS A 646 -15.69 1.91 25.73
CA CYS A 646 -16.25 2.70 24.65
C CYS A 646 -16.54 1.87 23.40
N THR A 647 -15.71 0.87 23.15
CA THR A 647 -15.69 0.08 21.93
C THR A 647 -16.60 -1.14 22.03
N ASP A 648 -17.44 -1.36 21.02
CA ASP A 648 -18.47 -2.40 21.09
C ASP A 648 -18.83 -3.06 19.76
N SER A 649 -18.30 -2.58 18.63
CA SER A 649 -18.79 -3.02 17.33
C SER A 649 -17.80 -2.89 16.17
N PHE A 650 -18.04 -3.71 15.14
CA PHE A 650 -17.55 -3.54 13.78
C PHE A 650 -18.68 -3.11 12.85
N THR A 651 -18.35 -2.40 11.77
CA THR A 651 -19.32 -2.03 10.73
C THR A 651 -19.52 -3.15 9.71
N LEU A 652 -20.53 -3.05 8.85
CA LEU A 652 -20.83 -4.10 7.87
C LEU A 652 -19.75 -4.21 6.79
N ASN A 653 -19.17 -3.07 6.34
CA ASN A 653 -18.06 -3.11 5.39
C ASN A 653 -16.80 -3.74 6.00
N GLN A 654 -16.49 -3.44 7.26
CA GLN A 654 -15.41 -4.12 7.98
C GLN A 654 -15.67 -5.63 8.05
N VAL A 655 -16.88 -6.04 8.44
CA VAL A 655 -17.27 -7.46 8.49
C VAL A 655 -17.14 -8.13 7.12
N ALA A 656 -17.59 -7.48 6.05
CA ALA A 656 -17.45 -8.01 4.69
C ALA A 656 -15.98 -8.24 4.31
N ARG A 657 -15.07 -7.31 4.65
CA ARG A 657 -13.63 -7.46 4.44
C ARG A 657 -13.06 -8.63 5.24
N MET A 658 -13.41 -8.74 6.52
CA MET A 658 -12.98 -9.86 7.37
C MET A 658 -13.37 -11.22 6.78
N HIS A 659 -14.64 -11.37 6.35
CA HIS A 659 -15.11 -12.60 5.71
C HIS A 659 -14.37 -12.90 4.39
N CYS A 660 -14.04 -11.88 3.60
CA CYS A 660 -13.24 -12.03 2.38
C CYS A 660 -11.84 -12.58 2.66
N TYR A 661 -11.12 -12.01 3.65
CA TYR A 661 -9.78 -12.50 4.00
C TYR A 661 -9.81 -13.92 4.57
N LEU A 662 -10.84 -14.27 5.34
CA LEU A 662 -11.05 -15.65 5.81
C LEU A 662 -11.27 -16.63 4.66
N ASP A 663 -12.00 -16.24 3.62
CA ASP A 663 -12.30 -17.09 2.46
C ASP A 663 -11.19 -17.16 1.42
N LEU A 664 -10.36 -16.12 1.29
CA LEU A 664 -9.34 -16.08 0.24
C LEU A 664 -7.92 -16.37 0.76
N ILE A 665 -7.55 -15.86 1.94
CA ILE A 665 -6.19 -15.97 2.48
C ILE A 665 -6.12 -17.03 3.59
N TYR A 666 -7.09 -17.04 4.51
CA TYR A 666 -7.05 -17.87 5.72
C TYR A 666 -7.98 -19.08 5.68
N GLN A 667 -8.20 -19.66 4.49
CA GLN A 667 -9.04 -20.86 4.32
C GLN A 667 -8.62 -22.00 5.24
N THR A 668 -7.31 -22.19 5.38
CA THR A 668 -6.69 -23.26 6.18
C THR A 668 -6.84 -23.09 7.69
N TRP A 669 -7.22 -21.90 8.17
CA TRP A 669 -7.54 -21.68 9.58
C TRP A 669 -8.92 -22.23 9.97
N GLN A 670 -9.76 -22.51 8.98
CA GLN A 670 -11.10 -23.04 9.18
C GLN A 670 -11.10 -24.58 9.09
N PRO A 671 -12.07 -25.29 9.69
CA PRO A 671 -12.35 -26.69 9.36
C PRO A 671 -12.56 -26.86 7.85
N ALA A 672 -12.35 -28.06 7.30
CA ALA A 672 -12.47 -28.32 5.86
C ALA A 672 -13.81 -27.78 5.31
N SER A 673 -13.73 -26.61 4.68
CA SER A 673 -14.86 -25.77 4.27
C SER A 673 -14.54 -25.28 2.87
N LYS A 674 -15.51 -25.44 1.97
CA LYS A 674 -15.43 -24.91 0.61
C LYS A 674 -16.13 -23.54 0.63
N PRO A 675 -15.40 -22.41 0.62
CA PRO A 675 -16.04 -21.10 0.65
C PRO A 675 -16.89 -20.92 -0.61
N PRO A 676 -18.08 -20.29 -0.54
CA PRO A 676 -18.88 -20.05 -1.74
C PRO A 676 -18.03 -19.31 -2.78
N PRO A 677 -18.11 -19.68 -4.07
CA PRO A 677 -17.39 -18.94 -5.09
C PRO A 677 -17.94 -17.52 -5.09
N VAL A 678 -17.07 -16.50 -4.99
CA VAL A 678 -17.49 -15.10 -5.06
C VAL A 678 -17.76 -14.79 -6.54
N PRO A 679 -19.04 -14.71 -6.98
CA PRO A 679 -19.39 -14.38 -8.34
C PRO A 679 -19.22 -12.87 -8.51
N MET A 680 -18.66 -12.47 -9.63
CA MET A 680 -18.69 -11.07 -10.03
C MET A 680 -19.81 -10.86 -11.03
N PRO A 681 -20.41 -9.66 -11.08
CA PRO A 681 -21.30 -9.32 -12.18
C PRO A 681 -20.56 -9.52 -13.51
N PRO A 682 -21.26 -10.01 -14.55
CA PRO A 682 -20.66 -10.09 -15.86
C PRO A 682 -20.26 -8.68 -16.33
N GLN A 683 -19.08 -8.58 -16.94
CA GLN A 683 -18.64 -7.35 -17.57
C GLN A 683 -19.07 -7.31 -19.04
N VAL A 684 -19.53 -6.15 -19.47
CA VAL A 684 -19.73 -5.89 -20.90
C VAL A 684 -18.36 -5.79 -21.53
N VAL A 685 -17.98 -6.79 -22.31
CA VAL A 685 -16.70 -6.84 -23.02
C VAL A 685 -16.80 -6.25 -24.42
N GLU A 686 -17.99 -6.30 -25.02
CA GLU A 686 -18.26 -5.67 -26.32
C GLU A 686 -19.70 -5.15 -26.38
N GLN A 687 -19.90 -4.06 -27.12
CA GLN A 687 -21.21 -3.50 -27.37
C GLN A 687 -21.30 -3.00 -28.81
N HIS A 688 -22.27 -3.51 -29.56
CA HIS A 688 -22.65 -3.05 -30.89
C HIS A 688 -24.01 -2.36 -30.85
N HIS A 689 -24.43 -1.80 -31.99
CA HIS A 689 -25.73 -1.14 -32.12
C HIS A 689 -26.92 -2.05 -31.76
N ASN A 690 -26.78 -3.38 -31.94
CA ASN A 690 -27.84 -4.37 -31.73
C ASN A 690 -27.44 -5.54 -30.80
N SER A 691 -26.25 -5.52 -30.19
CA SER A 691 -25.81 -6.63 -29.32
C SER A 691 -24.89 -6.16 -28.20
N ILE A 692 -24.88 -6.89 -27.10
CA ILE A 692 -23.92 -6.75 -26.00
C ILE A 692 -23.28 -8.12 -25.76
N THR A 693 -21.96 -8.16 -25.63
CA THR A 693 -21.22 -9.36 -25.24
C THR A 693 -20.87 -9.22 -23.75
N LEU A 694 -21.28 -10.21 -22.96
CA LEU A 694 -21.06 -10.28 -21.52
C LEU A 694 -20.05 -11.39 -21.22
N GLU A 695 -19.03 -11.09 -20.41
CA GLU A 695 -18.09 -12.08 -19.89
C GLU A 695 -18.24 -12.20 -18.37
N TRP A 696 -18.33 -13.42 -17.85
CA TRP A 696 -18.39 -13.69 -16.42
C TRP A 696 -16.98 -13.91 -15.87
N PHE A 697 -16.65 -13.29 -14.74
CA PHE A 697 -15.38 -13.55 -14.07
C PHE A 697 -15.32 -14.99 -13.55
N PRO A 698 -14.14 -15.63 -13.60
CA PRO A 698 -13.92 -16.85 -12.84
C PRO A 698 -14.07 -16.56 -11.33
N PRO A 699 -14.43 -17.57 -10.52
CA PRO A 699 -14.49 -17.42 -9.07
C PRO A 699 -13.17 -16.90 -8.50
N ILE A 700 -13.23 -15.83 -7.70
CA ILE A 700 -12.05 -15.20 -7.07
C ILE A 700 -11.32 -16.20 -6.15
N SER A 701 -12.04 -17.17 -5.59
CA SER A 701 -11.48 -18.24 -4.77
C SER A 701 -10.55 -19.19 -5.54
N GLY A 702 -10.46 -19.09 -6.88
CA GLY A 702 -9.61 -19.94 -7.72
C GLY A 702 -10.08 -21.39 -7.83
N HIS A 703 -11.18 -21.74 -7.17
CA HIS A 703 -11.77 -23.07 -7.16
C HIS A 703 -13.04 -23.10 -8.02
N PHE A 704 -13.00 -23.93 -9.07
CA PHE A 704 -14.20 -24.38 -9.75
C PHE A 704 -14.75 -25.58 -8.99
N TYR A 705 -15.97 -25.50 -8.49
CA TYR A 705 -16.62 -26.62 -7.83
C TYR A 705 -17.08 -27.63 -8.88
N ASP A 706 -16.88 -28.92 -8.60
CA ASP A 706 -17.46 -30.00 -9.40
C ASP A 706 -18.98 -29.84 -9.50
N ARG A 707 -19.54 -30.24 -10.64
CA ARG A 707 -20.99 -30.25 -10.87
C ARG A 707 -21.69 -31.05 -9.76
N ASP A 708 -22.41 -30.36 -8.89
CA ASP A 708 -23.40 -31.02 -8.03
C ASP A 708 -24.56 -31.50 -8.92
N VAL A 709 -24.82 -32.80 -8.91
CA VAL A 709 -25.91 -33.44 -9.66
C VAL A 709 -27.25 -32.87 -9.20
N GLY A 710 -28.00 -32.25 -10.10
CA GLY A 710 -29.26 -31.54 -9.83
C GLY A 710 -29.14 -30.02 -9.74
N SER A 711 -27.94 -29.44 -9.98
CA SER A 711 -27.73 -27.98 -9.97
C SER A 711 -28.15 -27.32 -11.30
N VAL A 712 -28.27 -25.98 -11.29
CA VAL A 712 -28.59 -25.19 -12.50
C VAL A 712 -27.54 -25.39 -13.62
N CYS A 713 -26.32 -25.81 -13.27
CA CYS A 713 -25.26 -26.16 -14.22
C CYS A 713 -25.56 -27.41 -15.07
N ASP A 714 -26.58 -28.19 -14.72
CA ASP A 714 -27.12 -29.29 -15.55
C ASP A 714 -28.04 -28.77 -16.67
N LYS A 715 -28.42 -27.48 -16.63
CA LYS A 715 -29.22 -26.82 -17.67
C LYS A 715 -28.38 -26.21 -18.81
N CYS A 716 -27.05 -26.30 -18.73
CA CYS A 716 -26.18 -25.91 -19.84
C CYS A 716 -26.38 -26.88 -21.00
N THR A 717 -26.64 -26.36 -22.21
CA THR A 717 -26.82 -27.18 -23.41
C THR A 717 -25.51 -27.88 -23.81
N GLU A 718 -25.56 -28.86 -24.72
CA GLU A 718 -24.38 -29.57 -25.25
C GLU A 718 -23.27 -28.63 -25.78
N GLY A 719 -23.63 -27.41 -26.20
CA GLY A 719 -22.70 -26.37 -26.64
C GLY A 719 -22.04 -25.55 -25.53
N ARG A 720 -22.16 -25.95 -24.25
CA ARG A 720 -21.74 -25.14 -23.07
C ARG A 720 -22.46 -23.78 -22.95
N VAL A 721 -23.65 -23.65 -23.52
CA VAL A 721 -24.44 -22.41 -23.46
C VAL A 721 -25.47 -22.51 -22.33
N LEU A 722 -25.45 -21.54 -21.40
CA LEU A 722 -26.48 -21.37 -20.39
C LEU A 722 -27.55 -20.41 -20.92
N LEU A 723 -28.74 -20.92 -21.24
CA LEU A 723 -29.90 -20.09 -21.58
C LEU A 723 -30.54 -19.57 -20.28
N GLN A 724 -30.41 -18.28 -20.03
CA GLN A 724 -31.03 -17.60 -18.89
C GLN A 724 -31.94 -16.48 -19.41
N TYR A 725 -33.21 -16.49 -18.98
CA TYR A 725 -34.17 -15.44 -19.32
C TYR A 725 -34.03 -14.28 -18.33
N ALA A 726 -33.85 -13.06 -18.85
CA ALA A 726 -33.90 -11.85 -18.03
C ALA A 726 -35.32 -11.64 -17.51
N SER A 727 -35.50 -11.49 -16.20
CA SER A 727 -36.81 -11.21 -15.59
C SER A 727 -37.16 -9.73 -15.57
N ASN A 728 -36.16 -8.84 -15.69
CA ASN A 728 -36.33 -7.39 -15.72
C ASN A 728 -35.11 -6.73 -16.39
N SER A 729 -35.31 -5.65 -17.13
CA SER A 729 -34.26 -4.82 -17.72
C SER A 729 -34.58 -3.34 -17.55
N SER A 730 -33.64 -2.55 -17.03
CA SER A 730 -33.82 -1.10 -16.85
C SER A 730 -32.61 -0.33 -17.38
N SER A 731 -32.85 0.78 -18.07
CA SER A 731 -31.79 1.71 -18.52
C SER A 731 -31.80 2.97 -17.64
N PRO A 732 -30.63 3.43 -17.14
CA PRO A 732 -30.53 4.70 -16.41
C PRO A 732 -30.62 5.94 -17.32
N ARG A 733 -30.69 5.77 -18.66
CA ARG A 733 -30.92 6.87 -19.60
C ARG A 733 -32.42 6.98 -19.91
N PRO A 734 -33.10 8.08 -19.52
CA PRO A 734 -34.49 8.29 -19.87
C PRO A 734 -34.57 8.71 -21.34
N CYS A 735 -34.89 7.77 -22.22
CA CYS A 735 -35.44 8.08 -23.53
C CYS A 735 -36.94 7.73 -23.48
N ALA A 736 -37.80 8.73 -23.71
CA ALA A 736 -39.26 8.63 -23.67
C ALA A 736 -39.84 7.68 -24.75
N PRO A 737 -41.17 7.45 -24.80
CA PRO A 737 -42.03 6.74 -23.86
C PRO A 737 -42.48 5.38 -24.46
N SER A 738 -41.93 4.29 -23.96
CA SER A 738 -42.56 2.96 -23.87
C SER A 738 -41.56 2.04 -23.15
N GLY A 739 -41.37 2.31 -21.86
CA GLY A 739 -40.44 1.59 -20.99
C GLY A 739 -40.90 0.17 -20.62
N HIS A 740 -41.49 -0.57 -21.55
CA HIS A 740 -41.78 -1.98 -21.43
C HIS A 740 -41.33 -2.68 -22.70
N TRP A 741 -40.14 -3.29 -22.63
CA TRP A 741 -39.75 -4.34 -23.55
C TRP A 741 -40.62 -5.56 -23.25
N SER A 742 -41.35 -6.05 -24.25
CA SER A 742 -42.07 -7.31 -24.12
C SER A 742 -41.07 -8.47 -23.99
N PRO A 743 -41.43 -9.60 -23.35
CA PRO A 743 -40.56 -10.77 -23.30
C PRO A 743 -40.07 -11.26 -24.66
N ARG A 744 -40.80 -10.95 -25.75
CA ARG A 744 -40.42 -11.25 -27.14
C ARG A 744 -39.41 -10.28 -27.76
N GLU A 745 -39.28 -9.07 -27.23
CA GLU A 745 -38.24 -8.12 -27.65
C GLU A 745 -36.95 -8.30 -26.85
N ALA A 746 -37.00 -9.14 -25.80
CA ALA A 746 -35.86 -9.61 -25.02
C ALA A 746 -35.45 -11.07 -25.36
N GLU A 747 -36.13 -11.71 -26.32
CA GLU A 747 -35.67 -12.92 -27.04
C GLU A 747 -34.64 -12.53 -28.11
#